data_AF-A0AA86VWA5-F1
#
_entry.id   AF-A0AA86VWA5-F1
#
_cell.length_a   1.000
_cell.length_b   1.000
_cell.length_c   1.000
_cell.angle_alpha   90.00
_cell.angle_beta   90.00
_cell.angle_gamma   90.00
#
_symmetry.space_group_name_H-M   'P 1'
#
loop_
_entity.id
_entity.type
_entity.pdbx_description
1 polymer ?
#
loop_
_entity_poly.entity_id
_entity_poly.type
_entity_poly.pdbx_seq_one_letter_code
_entity_poly.pdbx_strand_id
1 'polypeptide(L)'
;MDSEKRMRGSCDAAAVAASVCPFIPDDVMMEILSRIPVKALMRFRCVSKHWSSFVFHPNLVKLHLQRSSKDNPILYTISEYGEYDDDAHSLHLSSPQRLLQNPPSVVYDHANGIPILSNYDIVGVCNGLVCLSRMHNDLDEIWVRFWNPATRLSSEESPSCYIECGCAKMAFGYDASTDTYKVVAAVMSDAKTHRIELRVLNLGDDCWREIARSSDDFPTEISQTKGMFLNGTLNWVAELGTGESKSYVIFSFDVAKETYTFLTLPNVVGEGFSELGVFGGCLCLYHIYRRESFTFWQMKEFGVHQSWTLLMNINYKYFQFPRYLIPRPLCLSADGNILILFLLFLVNIQSRKPNGSYELLVFISMAASLSLSLPWNLKAATTPLSLKLKCGAFSEGTCCLVHNDHDDMQALLQILPSDLHHNLLGQPNRSQLLEVVLDLGRFPEARYLGKHGGHYLRNTEVTVKELEYAEQAVGEFGEDNRAGIEGTLHRISAIRSRNGHIVGLTCRVGRAITGQIDMIYDLLQYGKSILFVGRPGVGKTTVMREIARVLSDELHKRVVIVDTSNEIGGDGNIPHAAIGGARRMQVREPSMQHRVMIEAVENHMPEVIVVDEIGTEMEAHACRSIAERGIILIGTAHGQKLENIIKNPSLSDLIGGIETVTLGDAEARARNCQKTILERKAPPTFDFLIEMRDRHYWLTHQTDKSVDMLLRGKSPQVEVRKRDEKCKVVVEKSKAYDKCQF
;
A
#
# COMPACT_ATOMS: atom_id res chain seq x y z
N MET A 1 -4.63 -79.04 31.48
CA MET A 1 -5.49 -80.08 30.90
C MET A 1 -5.79 -79.66 29.48
N ASP A 2 -5.12 -80.32 28.54
CA ASP A 2 -5.64 -80.89 27.28
C ASP A 2 -6.83 -80.17 26.63
N SER A 3 -6.84 -79.84 25.34
CA SER A 3 -6.49 -80.75 24.25
C SER A 3 -6.59 -80.07 22.87
N GLU A 4 -5.68 -80.49 21.99
CA GLU A 4 -5.89 -80.92 20.58
C GLU A 4 -6.50 -79.96 19.53
N LYS A 5 -5.70 -79.53 18.53
CA LYS A 5 -5.34 -80.19 17.23
C LYS A 5 -6.40 -80.06 16.13
N ARG A 6 -5.98 -79.48 15.00
CA ARG A 6 -5.88 -80.14 13.67
C ARG A 6 -5.17 -79.17 12.71
N MET A 7 -3.93 -79.46 12.33
CA MET A 7 -3.46 -80.30 11.22
C MET A 7 -3.25 -79.52 9.91
N ARG A 8 -1.95 -79.46 9.60
CA ARG A 8 -1.25 -79.18 8.34
C ARG A 8 -2.02 -79.55 7.06
N GLY A 9 -1.98 -78.64 6.09
CA GLY A 9 -1.86 -78.96 4.67
C GLY A 9 -0.60 -78.30 4.14
N SER A 10 0.36 -79.10 3.67
CA SER A 10 1.52 -78.66 2.89
C SER A 10 1.11 -78.57 1.42
N CYS A 11 1.55 -77.53 0.72
CA CYS A 11 1.88 -77.61 -0.71
C CYS A 11 2.97 -76.58 -1.00
N ASP A 12 4.16 -77.10 -1.25
CA ASP A 12 5.26 -76.43 -1.94
C ASP A 12 4.86 -76.00 -3.36
N ALA A 13 5.69 -75.09 -3.89
CA ALA A 13 5.82 -74.73 -5.30
C ALA A 13 4.74 -73.80 -5.87
N ALA A 14 4.86 -72.54 -5.48
CA ALA A 14 4.71 -71.45 -6.44
C ALA A 14 5.87 -70.47 -6.22
N ALA A 15 7.02 -70.83 -6.82
CA ALA A 15 8.05 -69.87 -7.20
C ALA A 15 7.42 -68.87 -8.18
N VAL A 16 6.66 -67.92 -7.63
CA VAL A 16 6.06 -66.80 -8.36
C VAL A 16 6.89 -65.61 -7.96
N ALA A 17 7.82 -65.28 -8.86
CA ALA A 17 8.53 -64.02 -8.92
C ALA A 17 8.91 -63.45 -7.54
N ALA A 18 10.13 -63.74 -7.10
CA ALA A 18 10.96 -62.66 -6.59
C ALA A 18 11.10 -61.62 -7.72
N SER A 19 10.02 -60.90 -8.04
CA SER A 19 10.12 -59.62 -8.69
C SER A 19 10.94 -58.84 -7.69
N VAL A 20 12.17 -58.53 -8.07
CA VAL A 20 12.99 -57.52 -7.44
C VAL A 20 12.06 -56.32 -7.25
N CYS A 21 11.47 -56.20 -6.06
CA CYS A 21 10.82 -54.98 -5.65
C CYS A 21 11.98 -53.99 -5.74
N PRO A 22 11.95 -53.01 -6.66
CA PRO A 22 13.12 -52.19 -6.91
C PRO A 22 13.53 -51.60 -5.58
N PHE A 23 14.65 -52.06 -5.03
CA PHE A 23 15.15 -51.59 -3.76
C PHE A 23 15.58 -50.17 -4.04
N ILE A 24 14.70 -49.21 -3.73
CA ILE A 24 14.99 -47.80 -3.87
C ILE A 24 16.16 -47.54 -2.92
N PRO A 25 17.34 -47.16 -3.42
CA PRO A 25 18.48 -46.84 -2.56
C PRO A 25 18.10 -45.80 -1.50
N ASP A 26 18.66 -45.90 -0.30
CA ASP A 26 18.29 -45.03 0.83
C ASP A 26 18.51 -43.53 0.51
N ASP A 27 19.51 -43.17 -0.30
CA ASP A 27 19.72 -41.82 -0.80
C ASP A 27 18.57 -41.34 -1.70
N VAL A 28 18.09 -42.20 -2.60
CA VAL A 28 16.91 -41.91 -3.45
C VAL A 28 15.64 -41.85 -2.60
N MET A 29 15.51 -42.72 -1.60
CA MET A 29 14.40 -42.69 -0.65
C MET A 29 14.42 -41.38 0.16
N MET A 30 15.58 -40.92 0.60
CA MET A 30 15.74 -39.65 1.31
C MET A 30 15.34 -38.46 0.43
N GLU A 31 15.77 -38.48 -0.84
CA GLU A 31 15.42 -37.48 -1.84
C GLU A 31 13.90 -37.42 -2.10
N ILE A 32 13.24 -38.58 -2.17
CA ILE A 32 11.78 -38.68 -2.35
C ILE A 32 11.04 -38.20 -1.10
N LEU A 33 11.35 -38.78 0.06
CA LEU A 33 10.61 -38.53 1.31
C LEU A 33 10.77 -37.11 1.83
N SER A 34 11.91 -36.47 1.57
CA SER A 34 12.13 -35.07 1.93
C SER A 34 11.25 -34.08 1.19
N ARG A 35 10.60 -34.50 0.08
CA ARG A 35 9.67 -33.68 -0.70
C ARG A 35 8.20 -33.95 -0.34
N ILE A 36 7.94 -34.89 0.56
CA ILE A 36 6.57 -35.30 0.93
C ILE A 36 6.08 -34.46 2.12
N PRO A 37 4.81 -34.01 2.14
CA PRO A 37 4.24 -33.29 3.27
C PRO A 37 4.37 -34.08 4.59
N VAL A 38 4.71 -33.38 5.67
CA VAL A 38 5.00 -34.00 6.99
C VAL A 38 3.85 -34.91 7.44
N LYS A 39 2.60 -34.51 7.25
CA LYS A 39 1.42 -35.32 7.64
C LYS A 39 1.38 -36.68 6.92
N ALA A 40 1.79 -36.74 5.65
CA ALA A 40 1.88 -37.99 4.90
C ALA A 40 3.13 -38.79 5.31
N LEU A 41 4.26 -38.12 5.50
CA LEU A 41 5.51 -38.72 5.98
C LEU A 41 5.29 -39.46 7.31
N MET A 42 4.54 -38.86 8.24
CA MET A 42 4.21 -39.47 9.53
C MET A 42 3.34 -40.74 9.41
N ARG A 43 2.58 -40.91 8.32
CA ARG A 43 1.81 -42.14 8.05
C ARG A 43 2.71 -43.28 7.59
N PHE A 44 3.85 -42.99 6.96
CA PHE A 44 4.77 -44.03 6.50
C PHE A 44 5.51 -44.76 7.61
N ARG A 45 5.45 -44.25 8.84
CA ARG A 45 5.86 -44.98 10.05
C ARG A 45 5.16 -46.34 10.18
N CYS A 46 3.98 -46.48 9.59
CA CYS A 46 3.18 -47.71 9.63
C CYS A 46 3.57 -48.73 8.54
N VAL A 47 4.45 -48.39 7.58
CA VAL A 47 4.78 -49.26 6.43
C VAL A 47 5.72 -50.39 6.86
N SER A 48 6.82 -50.07 7.55
CA SER A 48 7.75 -51.06 8.11
C SER A 48 8.63 -50.45 9.20
N LYS A 49 9.38 -51.30 9.94
CA LYS A 49 10.37 -50.83 10.92
C LYS A 49 11.46 -49.97 10.29
N HIS A 50 11.92 -50.32 9.07
CA HIS A 50 12.89 -49.53 8.32
C HIS A 50 12.34 -48.14 8.06
N TRP A 51 11.14 -48.03 7.50
CA TRP A 51 10.49 -46.75 7.19
C TRP A 51 10.22 -45.92 8.45
N SER A 52 9.81 -46.55 9.55
CA SER A 52 9.64 -45.86 10.84
C SER A 52 10.95 -45.24 11.34
N SER A 53 12.06 -45.97 11.29
CA SER A 53 13.39 -45.44 11.64
C SER A 53 13.86 -44.38 10.65
N PHE A 54 13.60 -44.59 9.36
CA PHE A 54 14.08 -43.75 8.27
C PHE A 54 13.42 -42.36 8.29
N VAL A 55 12.13 -42.28 8.61
CA VAL A 55 11.38 -41.02 8.75
C VAL A 55 11.96 -40.10 9.83
N PHE A 56 12.63 -40.65 10.85
CA PHE A 56 13.31 -39.91 11.91
C PHE A 56 14.82 -39.77 11.70
N HIS A 57 15.34 -40.21 10.55
CA HIS A 57 16.76 -40.11 10.27
C HIS A 57 17.20 -38.63 10.26
N PRO A 58 18.26 -38.22 11.00
CA PRO A 58 18.64 -36.81 11.13
C PRO A 58 18.84 -36.09 9.81
N ASN A 59 19.48 -36.75 8.83
CA ASN A 59 19.66 -36.17 7.49
C ASN A 59 18.33 -35.96 6.77
N LEU A 60 17.37 -36.88 6.90
CA LEU A 60 16.06 -36.70 6.29
C LEU A 60 15.32 -35.53 6.94
N VAL A 61 15.38 -35.42 8.28
CA VAL A 61 14.77 -34.30 9.01
C VAL A 61 15.39 -32.97 8.58
N LYS A 62 16.72 -32.84 8.55
CA LYS A 62 17.42 -31.62 8.10
C LYS A 62 17.07 -31.27 6.66
N LEU A 63 17.08 -32.25 5.77
CA LEU A 63 16.83 -32.07 4.33
C LEU A 63 15.35 -31.78 4.06
N HIS A 64 14.43 -32.34 4.85
CA HIS A 64 13.01 -31.99 4.84
C HIS A 64 12.77 -30.56 5.34
N LEU A 65 13.39 -30.15 6.45
CA LEU A 65 13.30 -28.77 6.95
C LEU A 65 13.81 -27.74 5.94
N GLN A 66 14.90 -28.04 5.23
CA GLN A 66 15.44 -27.19 4.15
C GLN A 66 14.52 -27.10 2.93
N ARG A 67 13.73 -28.15 2.66
CA ARG A 67 12.84 -28.25 1.48
C ARG A 67 11.38 -27.94 1.78
N SER A 68 11.04 -27.80 3.05
CA SER A 68 9.68 -27.58 3.51
C SER A 68 9.08 -26.35 2.82
N SER A 69 7.96 -26.58 2.13
CA SER A 69 7.31 -25.59 1.27
C SER A 69 6.67 -24.43 2.07
N LYS A 70 6.38 -23.33 1.38
CA LYS A 70 5.66 -22.15 1.91
C LYS A 70 4.21 -22.44 2.40
N ASP A 71 3.69 -23.65 2.22
CA ASP A 71 2.34 -24.07 2.64
C ASP A 71 2.28 -24.69 4.05
N ASN A 72 3.25 -24.39 4.90
CA ASN A 72 3.26 -24.90 6.27
C ASN A 72 2.03 -24.42 7.07
N PRO A 73 1.47 -25.27 7.94
CA PRO A 73 0.38 -24.87 8.81
C PRO A 73 0.82 -23.73 9.74
N ILE A 74 -0.05 -22.74 9.88
CA ILE A 74 0.14 -21.58 10.75
C ILE A 74 -0.35 -21.98 12.13
N LEU A 75 0.50 -21.73 13.13
CA LEU A 75 0.13 -21.81 14.53
C LEU A 75 -0.30 -20.41 15.00
N TYR A 76 -1.51 -20.30 15.56
CA TYR A 76 -2.03 -19.05 16.11
C TYR A 76 -2.83 -19.32 17.38
N THR A 77 -2.93 -18.30 18.23
CA THR A 77 -3.76 -18.33 19.44
C THR A 77 -4.98 -17.44 19.26
N ILE A 78 -6.15 -17.90 19.72
CA ILE A 78 -7.33 -17.06 19.90
C ILE A 78 -7.53 -16.89 21.41
N SER A 79 -7.58 -15.64 21.86
CA SER A 79 -7.89 -15.26 23.24
C SER A 79 -9.37 -14.90 23.34
N GLU A 80 -10.11 -15.59 24.21
CA GLU A 80 -11.46 -15.18 24.59
C GLU A 80 -11.39 -14.33 25.85
N TYR A 81 -11.90 -13.09 25.79
CA TYR A 81 -12.12 -12.28 26.99
C TYR A 81 -13.42 -12.74 27.65
N GLY A 82 -13.31 -13.50 28.75
CA GLY A 82 -14.42 -13.78 29.64
C GLY A 82 -14.72 -12.59 30.57
N GLU A 83 -15.93 -12.53 31.13
CA GLU A 83 -16.29 -11.58 32.20
C GLU A 83 -15.58 -11.88 33.55
N TYR A 84 -14.81 -12.97 33.62
CA TYR A 84 -14.00 -13.36 34.76
C TYR A 84 -12.58 -13.68 34.29
N ASP A 85 -11.60 -13.31 35.11
CA ASP A 85 -10.13 -13.18 34.93
C ASP A 85 -9.35 -14.42 34.40
N ASP A 86 -10.02 -15.45 33.89
CA ASP A 86 -9.41 -16.60 33.23
C ASP A 86 -9.50 -16.41 31.70
N ASP A 87 -8.49 -15.73 31.14
CA ASP A 87 -8.31 -15.64 29.69
C ASP A 87 -8.02 -17.03 29.11
N ALA A 88 -9.05 -17.69 28.58
CA ALA A 88 -8.88 -18.98 27.92
C ALA A 88 -8.17 -18.76 26.57
N HIS A 89 -6.93 -19.26 26.45
CA HIS A 89 -6.19 -19.28 25.20
C HIS A 89 -6.37 -20.63 24.50
N SER A 90 -6.90 -20.59 23.27
CA SER A 90 -6.99 -21.77 22.42
C SER A 90 -5.89 -21.74 21.36
N LEU A 91 -5.14 -22.84 21.26
CA LEU A 91 -4.07 -23.06 20.30
C LEU A 91 -4.59 -23.73 19.04
N HIS A 92 -4.47 -23.05 17.90
CA HIS A 92 -4.97 -23.53 16.62
C HIS A 92 -3.84 -23.73 15.63
N LEU A 93 -3.85 -24.89 14.96
CA LEU A 93 -2.94 -25.23 13.88
C LEU A 93 -3.74 -25.45 12.59
N SER A 94 -3.63 -24.52 11.65
CA SER A 94 -4.42 -24.56 10.40
C SER A 94 -3.56 -24.25 9.19
N SER A 95 -3.82 -24.91 8.05
CA SER A 95 -3.19 -24.50 6.80
C SER A 95 -3.76 -23.16 6.33
N PRO A 96 -2.95 -22.31 5.66
CA PRO A 96 -3.43 -21.07 5.05
C PRO A 96 -4.69 -21.29 4.20
N GLN A 97 -4.68 -22.34 3.37
CA GLN A 97 -5.79 -22.71 2.48
C GLN A 97 -7.07 -23.07 3.26
N ARG A 98 -6.95 -23.75 4.41
CA ARG A 98 -8.10 -24.09 5.25
C ARG A 98 -8.68 -22.85 5.93
N LEU A 99 -7.83 -21.93 6.40
CA LEU A 99 -8.28 -20.64 6.97
C LEU A 99 -8.98 -19.76 5.94
N LEU A 100 -8.55 -19.83 4.67
CA LEU A 100 -9.17 -19.11 3.55
C LEU A 100 -10.52 -19.70 3.13
N GLN A 101 -10.65 -21.03 3.11
CA GLN A 101 -11.87 -21.73 2.68
C GLN A 101 -12.92 -21.82 3.78
N ASN A 102 -12.49 -22.00 5.03
CA ASN A 102 -13.32 -22.16 6.21
C ASN A 102 -12.69 -21.37 7.37
N PRO A 103 -12.86 -20.04 7.42
CA PRO A 103 -12.47 -19.28 8.59
C PRO A 103 -13.17 -19.90 9.80
N PRO A 104 -12.46 -20.14 10.92
CA PRO A 104 -13.03 -20.76 12.10
C PRO A 104 -14.21 -19.91 12.61
N SER A 105 -15.43 -20.32 12.28
CA SER A 105 -16.56 -20.17 13.18
C SER A 105 -16.18 -20.96 14.42
N VAL A 106 -16.19 -20.34 15.60
CA VAL A 106 -15.94 -21.04 16.88
C VAL A 106 -17.08 -22.04 17.09
N VAL A 107 -17.00 -23.16 16.38
CA VAL A 107 -17.68 -24.40 16.69
C VAL A 107 -16.62 -25.19 17.39
N TYR A 108 -16.84 -25.48 18.67
CA TYR A 108 -16.06 -26.45 19.42
C TYR A 108 -16.02 -27.77 18.64
N ASP A 109 -15.03 -27.93 17.78
CA ASP A 109 -14.73 -29.22 17.18
C ASP A 109 -13.87 -30.00 18.17
N HIS A 110 -14.55 -30.53 19.20
CA HIS A 110 -13.97 -31.51 20.12
C HIS A 110 -13.39 -32.74 19.39
N ALA A 111 -13.67 -32.93 18.09
CA ALA A 111 -13.12 -34.03 17.32
C ALA A 111 -11.73 -33.75 16.71
N ASN A 112 -11.27 -32.49 16.66
CA ASN A 112 -9.94 -32.12 16.12
C ASN A 112 -9.10 -31.19 17.02
N GLY A 113 -9.66 -30.62 18.08
CA GLY A 113 -8.94 -29.78 19.04
C GLY A 113 -7.90 -30.58 19.84
N ILE A 114 -6.68 -30.05 19.95
CA ILE A 114 -5.65 -30.59 20.86
C ILE A 114 -6.04 -30.15 22.28
N PRO A 115 -6.45 -31.06 23.19
CA PRO A 115 -7.02 -30.67 24.49
C PRO A 115 -6.01 -30.11 25.52
N ILE A 116 -4.76 -29.85 25.15
CA ILE A 116 -3.64 -30.04 26.09
C ILE A 116 -3.04 -28.74 26.67
N LEU A 117 -3.40 -27.53 26.21
CA LEU A 117 -2.58 -26.35 26.51
C LEU A 117 -3.37 -25.08 26.87
N SER A 118 -4.51 -25.17 27.57
CA SER A 118 -5.29 -24.00 28.00
C SER A 118 -4.51 -23.01 28.89
N ASN A 119 -3.35 -23.40 29.42
CA ASN A 119 -2.54 -22.61 30.36
C ASN A 119 -1.11 -22.35 29.87
N TYR A 120 -0.84 -22.49 28.57
CA TYR A 120 0.49 -22.21 27.99
C TYR A 120 0.42 -21.12 26.92
N ASP A 121 1.42 -20.26 26.95
CA ASP A 121 1.72 -19.26 25.94
C ASP A 121 2.72 -19.78 24.92
N ILE A 122 2.54 -19.45 23.63
CA ILE A 122 3.59 -19.72 22.63
C ILE A 122 4.74 -18.74 22.84
N VAL A 123 5.95 -19.22 23.08
CA VAL A 123 7.17 -18.41 23.06
C VAL A 123 7.63 -18.17 21.62
N GLY A 124 7.63 -19.23 20.80
CA GLY A 124 8.02 -19.15 19.39
C GLY A 124 7.97 -20.51 18.69
N VAL A 125 8.17 -20.49 17.38
CA VAL A 125 8.22 -21.68 16.53
C VAL A 125 9.53 -21.65 15.74
N CYS A 126 10.28 -22.74 15.79
CA CYS A 126 11.54 -22.88 15.06
C CYS A 126 11.65 -24.29 14.49
N ASN A 127 11.91 -24.43 13.19
CA ASN A 127 12.07 -25.72 12.51
C ASN A 127 10.92 -26.73 12.80
N GLY A 128 9.69 -26.24 12.92
CA GLY A 128 8.50 -27.05 13.23
C GLY A 128 8.37 -27.49 14.70
N LEU A 129 9.32 -27.14 15.56
CA LEU A 129 9.22 -27.30 17.01
C LEU A 129 8.58 -26.04 17.62
N VAL A 130 7.65 -26.23 18.56
CA VAL A 130 6.93 -25.16 19.24
C VAL A 130 7.44 -25.08 20.67
N CYS A 131 7.85 -23.88 21.08
CA CYS A 131 8.23 -23.58 22.45
C CYS A 131 7.04 -22.94 23.17
N LEU A 132 6.70 -23.47 24.34
CA LEU A 132 5.54 -23.10 25.13
C LEU A 132 6.00 -22.68 26.52
N SER A 133 5.52 -21.56 27.04
CA SER A 133 5.78 -21.09 28.40
C SER A 133 4.54 -21.19 29.25
N ARG A 134 4.71 -21.53 30.53
CA ARG A 134 3.66 -21.44 31.54
C ARG A 134 4.19 -20.65 32.71
N MET A 135 3.42 -19.63 33.10
CA MET A 135 3.65 -18.90 34.34
C MET A 135 2.76 -19.49 35.43
N HIS A 136 3.29 -19.63 36.63
CA HIS A 136 2.49 -19.94 37.81
C HIS A 136 2.35 -18.66 38.63
N ASN A 137 1.12 -18.12 38.72
CA ASN A 137 0.85 -16.81 39.33
C ASN A 137 1.31 -16.71 40.79
N ASP A 138 1.39 -17.84 41.51
CA ASP A 138 1.77 -17.86 42.92
C ASP A 138 3.28 -18.05 43.19
N LEU A 139 4.11 -18.35 42.18
CA LEU A 139 5.49 -18.81 42.38
C LEU A 139 6.57 -17.91 41.76
N ASP A 140 6.21 -16.82 41.08
CA ASP A 140 7.16 -15.95 40.38
C ASP A 140 8.13 -16.73 39.46
N GLU A 141 7.66 -17.84 38.90
CA GLU A 141 8.46 -18.78 38.12
C GLU A 141 7.79 -19.06 36.77
N ILE A 142 8.63 -19.19 35.73
CA ILE A 142 8.20 -19.62 34.40
C ILE A 142 8.89 -20.93 34.03
N TRP A 143 8.08 -21.86 33.52
CA TRP A 143 8.51 -23.12 32.92
C TRP A 143 8.34 -23.07 31.41
N VAL A 144 9.21 -23.80 30.71
CA VAL A 144 9.12 -23.98 29.27
C VAL A 144 8.94 -25.46 28.95
N ARG A 145 8.18 -25.73 27.90
CA ARG A 145 8.03 -27.07 27.32
C ARG A 145 8.11 -26.98 25.80
N PHE A 146 8.63 -28.03 25.18
CA PHE A 146 8.75 -28.14 23.73
C PHE A 146 7.74 -29.13 23.21
N TRP A 147 7.02 -28.75 22.16
CA TRP A 147 6.01 -29.58 21.53
C TRP A 147 6.28 -29.70 20.03
N ASN A 148 6.25 -30.94 19.53
CA ASN A 148 6.37 -31.24 18.11
C ASN A 148 4.98 -31.65 17.55
N PRO A 149 4.32 -30.79 16.77
CA PRO A 149 2.99 -31.08 16.23
C PRO A 149 2.96 -32.26 15.25
N ALA A 150 4.07 -32.52 14.55
CA ALA A 150 4.17 -33.61 13.59
C ALA A 150 4.17 -34.97 14.28
N THR A 151 4.94 -35.09 15.37
CA THR A 151 5.06 -36.34 16.15
C THR A 151 4.01 -36.46 17.23
N ARG A 152 3.36 -35.35 17.61
CA ARG A 152 2.47 -35.21 18.76
C ARG A 152 3.15 -35.51 20.09
N LEU A 153 4.48 -35.38 20.13
CA LEU A 153 5.27 -35.57 21.35
C LEU A 153 5.55 -34.20 21.98
N SER A 154 5.56 -34.20 23.30
CA SER A 154 5.98 -33.05 24.11
C SER A 154 7.14 -33.48 25.01
N SER A 155 8.06 -32.55 25.29
CA SER A 155 9.08 -32.74 26.30
C SER A 155 8.46 -32.73 27.70
N GLU A 156 9.26 -33.15 28.69
CA GLU A 156 9.02 -32.78 30.08
C GLU A 156 9.14 -31.26 30.25
N GLU A 157 8.69 -30.75 31.41
CA GLU A 157 8.89 -29.34 31.75
C GLU A 157 10.36 -29.05 32.00
N SER A 158 10.80 -27.88 31.55
CA SER A 158 12.14 -27.37 31.83
C SER A 158 12.31 -27.10 33.33
N PRO A 159 13.55 -26.89 33.79
CA PRO A 159 13.79 -26.15 35.03
C PRO A 159 13.07 -24.80 35.02
N SER A 160 12.60 -24.33 36.17
CA SER A 160 11.97 -23.03 36.29
C SER A 160 12.98 -21.88 36.14
N CYS A 161 12.51 -20.77 35.58
CA CYS A 161 13.20 -19.48 35.61
C CYS A 161 12.47 -18.55 36.58
N TYR A 162 13.17 -18.11 37.63
CA TYR A 162 12.66 -17.13 38.59
C TYR A 162 12.53 -15.72 37.99
N ILE A 163 11.44 -15.02 38.27
CA ILE A 163 11.06 -13.72 37.68
C ILE A 163 10.45 -12.84 38.78
N GLU A 164 11.27 -11.97 39.35
CA GLU A 164 10.90 -11.13 40.51
C GLU A 164 9.72 -10.16 40.23
N CYS A 165 9.54 -9.72 38.99
CA CYS A 165 8.55 -8.71 38.64
C CYS A 165 7.36 -9.26 37.83
N GLY A 166 7.15 -10.58 37.82
CA GLY A 166 6.04 -11.23 37.14
C GLY A 166 5.99 -11.06 35.61
N CYS A 167 7.03 -10.52 34.97
CA CYS A 167 7.09 -10.39 33.52
C CYS A 167 8.44 -10.82 32.93
N ALA A 168 8.40 -11.69 31.92
CA ALA A 168 9.55 -12.06 31.11
C ALA A 168 9.20 -11.95 29.62
N LYS A 169 10.15 -11.41 28.85
CA LYS A 169 10.04 -11.34 27.38
C LYS A 169 10.88 -12.47 26.82
N MET A 170 10.27 -13.42 26.11
CA MET A 170 10.93 -14.67 25.72
C MET A 170 11.04 -14.81 24.21
N ALA A 171 12.04 -15.53 23.74
CA ALA A 171 12.13 -15.95 22.36
C ALA A 171 12.80 -17.32 22.22
N PHE A 172 12.51 -17.99 21.11
CA PHE A 172 12.93 -19.36 20.84
C PHE A 172 13.59 -19.46 19.47
N GLY A 173 14.78 -20.06 19.41
CA GLY A 173 15.55 -20.17 18.17
C GLY A 173 16.42 -21.41 18.11
N TYR A 174 17.03 -21.64 16.95
CA TYR A 174 17.94 -22.75 16.70
C TYR A 174 19.38 -22.25 16.60
N ASP A 175 20.29 -22.88 17.33
CA ASP A 175 21.72 -22.66 17.26
C ASP A 175 22.36 -23.68 16.31
N ALA A 176 22.70 -23.23 15.12
CA ALA A 176 23.36 -24.07 14.13
C ALA A 176 24.79 -24.50 14.53
N SER A 177 25.43 -23.80 15.47
CA SER A 177 26.79 -24.12 15.90
C SER A 177 26.84 -25.30 16.87
N THR A 178 25.81 -25.46 17.69
CA THR A 178 25.67 -26.54 18.68
C THR A 178 24.62 -27.58 18.30
N ASP A 179 23.93 -27.40 17.16
CA ASP A 179 22.84 -28.26 16.67
C ASP A 179 21.71 -28.46 17.70
N THR A 180 21.43 -27.43 18.51
CA THR A 180 20.38 -27.44 19.54
C THR A 180 19.47 -26.21 19.45
N TYR A 181 18.40 -26.22 20.23
CA TYR A 181 17.51 -25.08 20.34
C TYR A 181 17.78 -24.31 21.64
N LYS A 182 17.62 -22.99 21.59
CA LYS A 182 17.77 -22.10 22.74
C LYS A 182 16.50 -21.32 23.00
N VAL A 183 16.22 -21.12 24.28
CA VAL A 183 15.20 -20.19 24.77
C VAL A 183 15.93 -19.07 25.48
N VAL A 184 15.64 -17.83 25.10
CA VAL A 184 16.20 -16.65 25.74
C VAL A 184 15.07 -15.90 26.43
N ALA A 185 15.24 -15.64 27.73
CA ALA A 185 14.34 -14.86 28.55
C ALA A 185 15.03 -13.56 28.95
N ALA A 186 14.44 -12.42 28.58
CA ALA A 186 14.75 -11.13 29.14
C ALA A 186 13.84 -10.88 30.34
N VAL A 187 14.43 -10.91 31.54
CA VAL A 187 13.73 -10.85 32.82
C VAL A 187 14.02 -9.49 33.45
N MET A 188 12.99 -8.81 33.96
CA MET A 188 13.20 -7.61 34.77
C MET A 188 13.68 -8.03 36.16
N SER A 189 14.92 -7.68 36.48
CA SER A 189 15.62 -8.13 37.69
C SER A 189 15.44 -7.19 38.88
N ASP A 190 14.94 -5.97 38.67
CA ASP A 190 14.61 -5.02 39.74
C ASP A 190 13.63 -3.97 39.23
N ALA A 191 12.43 -3.94 39.81
CA ALA A 191 11.36 -2.99 39.47
C ALA A 191 11.75 -1.52 39.71
N LYS A 192 12.69 -1.23 40.62
CA LYS A 192 13.10 0.14 40.96
C LYS A 192 14.15 0.69 40.01
N THR A 193 15.03 -0.17 39.48
CA THR A 193 16.13 0.24 38.59
C THR A 193 15.85 -0.06 37.11
N HIS A 194 14.72 -0.69 36.79
CA HIS A 194 14.35 -1.12 35.42
C HIS A 194 15.44 -1.95 34.75
N ARG A 195 16.18 -2.73 35.53
CA ARG A 195 17.28 -3.55 35.03
C ARG A 195 16.73 -4.82 34.39
N ILE A 196 17.26 -5.13 33.21
CA ILE A 196 16.93 -6.34 32.44
C ILE A 196 18.14 -7.28 32.46
N GLU A 197 17.86 -8.57 32.69
CA GLU A 197 18.82 -9.67 32.64
C GLU A 197 18.45 -10.63 31.51
N LEU A 198 19.45 -11.11 30.76
CA LEU A 198 19.25 -12.18 29.78
C LEU A 198 19.65 -13.52 30.37
N ARG A 199 18.69 -14.44 30.37
CA ARG A 199 18.88 -15.84 30.73
C ARG A 199 18.61 -16.73 29.55
N VAL A 200 19.37 -17.80 29.43
CA VAL A 200 19.30 -18.74 28.31
C VAL A 200 19.20 -20.16 28.83
N LEU A 201 18.38 -20.94 28.15
CA LEU A 201 18.21 -22.37 28.37
C LEU A 201 18.38 -23.08 27.03
N ASN A 202 19.32 -24.02 26.93
CA ASN A 202 19.35 -24.93 25.78
C ASN A 202 18.35 -26.07 25.99
N LEU A 203 17.85 -26.62 24.89
CA LEU A 203 17.03 -27.83 24.94
C LEU A 203 17.84 -28.98 25.56
N GLY A 204 17.39 -29.45 26.72
CA GLY A 204 18.04 -30.52 27.48
C GLY A 204 18.91 -30.05 28.65
N ASP A 205 19.08 -28.74 28.86
CA ASP A 205 19.79 -28.22 30.03
C ASP A 205 18.95 -28.36 31.31
N ASP A 206 19.64 -28.59 32.43
CA ASP A 206 19.04 -28.72 33.76
C ASP A 206 18.95 -27.39 34.54
N CYS A 207 19.41 -26.26 33.96
CA CYS A 207 19.24 -24.94 34.56
C CYS A 207 19.29 -23.79 33.55
N TRP A 208 18.72 -22.65 33.92
CA TRP A 208 18.86 -21.40 33.19
C TRP A 208 20.22 -20.76 33.48
N ARG A 209 20.96 -20.38 32.44
CA ARG A 209 22.24 -19.68 32.56
C ARG A 209 22.07 -18.20 32.27
N GLU A 210 22.61 -17.37 33.14
CA GLU A 210 22.71 -15.93 32.92
C GLU A 210 23.85 -15.61 31.94
N ILE A 211 23.60 -14.74 30.96
CA ILE A 211 24.58 -14.41 29.90
C ILE A 211 24.95 -12.94 29.89
N ALA A 212 24.00 -12.06 30.20
CA ALA A 212 24.24 -10.63 30.22
C ALA A 212 23.36 -9.95 31.29
N ARG A 213 23.96 -8.98 31.98
CA ARG A 213 23.25 -8.01 32.83
C ARG A 213 23.20 -6.66 32.15
N SER A 214 22.14 -5.92 32.41
CA SER A 214 22.03 -4.51 32.04
C SER A 214 23.32 -3.73 32.32
N SER A 215 23.81 -3.06 31.27
CA SER A 215 24.84 -2.03 31.29
C SER A 215 24.21 -0.74 30.74
N ASP A 216 24.93 0.37 30.74
CA ASP A 216 24.38 1.67 30.27
C ASP A 216 23.85 1.62 28.83
N ASP A 217 24.36 0.69 28.01
CA ASP A 217 23.97 0.49 26.60
C ASP A 217 22.83 -0.54 26.42
N PHE A 218 22.30 -1.10 27.51
CA PHE A 218 21.23 -2.11 27.45
C PHE A 218 19.85 -1.46 27.32
N PRO A 219 18.86 -2.12 26.67
CA PRO A 219 17.49 -1.61 26.65
C PRO A 219 16.92 -1.30 28.03
N THR A 220 16.25 -0.16 28.12
CA THR A 220 15.46 0.22 29.31
C THR A 220 14.10 -0.45 29.32
N GLU A 221 13.57 -0.79 28.14
CA GLU A 221 12.32 -1.55 28.00
C GLU A 221 12.34 -2.43 26.75
N ILE A 222 11.71 -3.60 26.84
CA ILE A 222 11.42 -4.47 25.68
C ILE A 222 9.90 -4.53 25.51
N SER A 223 9.41 -3.94 24.41
CA SER A 223 7.98 -3.71 24.20
C SER A 223 7.20 -5.00 23.94
N GLN A 224 7.79 -5.94 23.18
CA GLN A 224 7.12 -7.18 22.78
C GLN A 224 7.37 -8.33 23.75
N THR A 225 6.31 -9.08 24.10
CA THR A 225 6.43 -10.29 24.93
C THR A 225 7.17 -11.43 24.25
N LYS A 226 7.07 -11.54 22.93
CA LYS A 226 7.60 -12.64 22.12
C LYS A 226 8.60 -12.10 21.10
N GLY A 227 9.83 -12.60 21.12
CA GLY A 227 10.87 -12.22 20.16
C GLY A 227 10.90 -13.12 18.94
N MET A 228 11.31 -12.54 17.81
CA MET A 228 11.25 -13.18 16.50
C MET A 228 12.59 -13.78 16.10
N PHE A 229 12.61 -15.09 15.83
CA PHE A 229 13.80 -15.79 15.33
C PHE A 229 13.93 -15.66 13.82
N LEU A 230 15.06 -15.11 13.35
CA LEU A 230 15.40 -15.05 11.93
C LEU A 230 16.92 -15.02 11.76
N ASN A 231 17.45 -15.74 10.76
CA ASN A 231 18.87 -15.74 10.40
C ASN A 231 19.84 -15.94 11.58
N GLY A 232 19.48 -16.81 12.53
CA GLY A 232 20.31 -17.11 13.69
C GLY A 232 20.25 -16.10 14.83
N THR A 233 19.38 -15.08 14.74
CA THR A 233 19.19 -14.09 15.80
C THR A 233 17.75 -14.05 16.32
N LEU A 234 17.58 -13.62 17.56
CA LEU A 234 16.31 -13.35 18.23
C LEU A 234 16.11 -11.84 18.33
N ASN A 235 14.99 -11.35 17.82
CA ASN A 235 14.78 -9.92 17.56
C ASN A 235 13.56 -9.41 18.31
N TRP A 236 13.69 -8.29 19.03
CA TRP A 236 12.61 -7.59 19.72
C TRP A 236 12.62 -6.09 19.40
N VAL A 237 11.46 -5.44 19.42
CA VAL A 237 11.41 -3.98 19.60
C VAL A 237 11.79 -3.64 21.04
N ALA A 238 12.71 -2.71 21.19
CA ALA A 238 13.22 -2.27 22.47
C ALA A 238 13.42 -0.75 22.49
N GLU A 239 13.45 -0.18 23.70
CA GLU A 239 13.71 1.22 23.95
C GLU A 239 15.10 1.40 24.58
N LEU A 240 15.85 2.38 24.10
CA LEU A 240 17.13 2.82 24.66
C LEU A 240 17.02 4.21 25.25
N GLY A 241 17.70 4.45 26.38
CA GLY A 241 17.78 5.74 27.04
C GLY A 241 16.68 5.97 28.10
N THR A 242 16.81 7.08 28.83
CA THR A 242 15.87 7.51 29.88
C THR A 242 15.37 8.94 29.65
N GLY A 243 14.17 9.27 30.15
CA GLY A 243 13.61 10.62 30.07
C GLY A 243 13.32 11.09 28.62
N GLU A 244 13.83 12.26 28.23
CA GLU A 244 13.63 12.87 26.90
C GLU A 244 14.53 12.29 25.80
N SER A 245 15.46 11.40 26.14
CA SER A 245 16.45 10.80 25.21
C SER A 245 16.05 9.42 24.65
N LYS A 246 14.79 9.03 24.81
CA LYS A 246 14.27 7.71 24.42
C LYS A 246 14.35 7.50 22.90
N SER A 247 14.91 6.36 22.50
CA SER A 247 14.95 5.94 21.09
C SER A 247 14.51 4.48 20.95
N TYR A 248 13.75 4.18 19.91
CA TYR A 248 13.33 2.82 19.60
C TYR A 248 14.35 2.14 18.69
N VAL A 249 14.71 0.91 19.03
CA VAL A 249 15.63 0.05 18.27
C VAL A 249 15.09 -1.38 18.20
N ILE A 250 15.70 -2.18 17.34
CA ILE A 250 15.53 -3.63 17.33
C ILE A 250 16.71 -4.22 18.10
N PHE A 251 16.42 -4.80 19.25
CA PHE A 251 17.36 -5.57 20.03
C PHE A 251 17.50 -6.96 19.40
N SER A 252 18.68 -7.26 18.85
CA SER A 252 18.97 -8.50 18.12
C SER A 252 20.05 -9.32 18.82
N PHE A 253 19.67 -10.46 19.38
CA PHE A 253 20.55 -11.41 20.08
C PHE A 253 21.00 -12.54 19.14
N ASP A 254 22.30 -12.68 18.91
CA ASP A 254 22.91 -13.78 18.15
C ASP A 254 22.95 -15.05 19.00
N VAL A 255 22.21 -16.07 18.58
CA VAL A 255 22.00 -17.29 19.37
C VAL A 255 23.27 -18.13 19.48
N ALA A 256 24.12 -18.13 18.45
CA ALA A 256 25.35 -18.93 18.41
C ALA A 256 26.47 -18.26 19.20
N LYS A 257 26.64 -16.94 19.04
CA LYS A 257 27.69 -16.18 19.72
C LYS A 257 27.30 -15.74 21.13
N GLU A 258 26.00 -15.78 21.45
CA GLU A 258 25.44 -15.29 22.71
C GLU A 258 25.79 -13.82 22.97
N THR A 259 25.76 -13.02 21.90
CA THR A 259 26.02 -11.58 21.91
C THR A 259 24.80 -10.82 21.37
N TYR A 260 24.73 -9.52 21.58
CA TYR A 260 23.63 -8.71 21.05
C TYR A 260 24.14 -7.51 20.25
N THR A 261 23.28 -7.02 19.37
CA THR A 261 23.46 -5.82 18.57
C THR A 261 22.13 -5.08 18.44
N PHE A 262 22.19 -3.84 17.95
CA PHE A 262 21.01 -3.03 17.70
C PHE A 262 20.84 -2.79 16.21
N LEU A 263 19.63 -3.00 15.71
CA LEU A 263 19.23 -2.60 14.37
C LEU A 263 18.25 -1.43 14.45
N THR A 264 18.27 -0.56 13.47
CA THR A 264 17.39 0.61 13.40
C THR A 264 16.01 0.26 12.83
N LEU A 265 14.96 0.83 13.40
CA LEU A 265 13.61 0.83 12.79
C LEU A 265 13.56 1.75 11.56
N PRO A 266 12.53 1.66 10.71
CA PRO A 266 12.29 2.63 9.63
C PRO A 266 12.11 4.05 10.17
N ASN A 267 12.69 5.06 9.51
CA ASN A 267 12.71 6.48 9.93
C ASN A 267 11.33 7.18 9.99
N VAL A 268 10.25 6.45 9.66
CA VAL A 268 8.88 6.97 9.57
C VAL A 268 8.04 6.56 10.79
N VAL A 269 8.60 5.71 11.66
CA VAL A 269 7.95 5.25 12.89
C VAL A 269 8.03 6.37 13.93
N GLY A 270 6.91 7.05 14.16
CA GLY A 270 6.77 8.07 15.21
C GLY A 270 6.22 7.47 16.51
N GLU A 271 5.61 8.30 17.36
CA GLU A 271 4.90 7.85 18.56
C GLU A 271 3.79 6.83 18.20
N GLY A 272 3.87 5.64 18.78
CA GLY A 272 2.89 4.58 18.53
C GLY A 272 3.31 3.23 19.09
N PHE A 273 2.50 2.21 18.80
CA PHE A 273 2.78 0.83 19.19
C PHE A 273 3.47 0.09 18.05
N SER A 274 4.56 -0.62 18.34
CA SER A 274 5.38 -1.31 17.34
C SER A 274 5.62 -2.77 17.74
N GLU A 275 5.35 -3.69 16.82
CA GLU A 275 5.65 -5.12 16.97
C GLU A 275 6.47 -5.62 15.77
N LEU A 276 7.49 -6.46 15.99
CA LEU A 276 8.11 -7.27 14.96
C LEU A 276 7.33 -8.55 14.66
N GLY A 277 7.53 -9.04 13.44
CA GLY A 277 7.14 -10.38 13.01
C GLY A 277 8.10 -10.94 11.97
N VAL A 278 7.90 -12.19 11.57
CA VAL A 278 8.59 -12.79 10.42
C VAL A 278 7.56 -13.09 9.34
N PHE A 279 7.74 -12.50 8.17
CA PHE A 279 6.83 -12.68 7.05
C PHE A 279 7.62 -12.92 5.76
N GLY A 280 7.33 -14.04 5.09
CA GLY A 280 8.00 -14.42 3.84
C GLY A 280 9.51 -14.67 3.98
N GLY A 281 10.00 -14.99 5.18
CA GLY A 281 11.43 -15.14 5.47
C GLY A 281 12.17 -13.83 5.73
N CYS A 282 11.46 -12.71 5.84
CA CYS A 282 12.02 -11.40 6.18
C CYS A 282 11.54 -10.95 7.56
N LEU A 283 12.36 -10.14 8.23
CA LEU A 283 11.94 -9.45 9.45
C LEU A 283 10.98 -8.33 9.05
N CYS A 284 9.88 -8.21 9.77
CA CYS A 284 8.84 -7.23 9.52
C CYS A 284 8.55 -6.40 10.76
N LEU A 285 8.02 -5.20 10.54
CA LEU A 285 7.57 -4.29 11.58
C LEU A 285 6.12 -3.88 11.33
N TYR A 286 5.27 -4.11 12.32
CA TYR A 286 3.91 -3.64 12.41
C TYR A 286 3.89 -2.41 13.30
N HIS A 287 3.45 -1.26 12.79
CA HIS A 287 3.42 -0.03 13.57
C HIS A 287 2.05 0.62 13.52
N ILE A 288 1.47 0.86 14.70
CA ILE A 288 0.22 1.58 14.89
C ILE A 288 0.51 3.00 15.37
N TYR A 289 0.35 3.98 14.48
CA TYR A 289 0.56 5.38 14.79
C TYR A 289 -0.71 5.99 15.41
N ARG A 290 -0.61 6.47 16.66
CA ARG A 290 -1.68 7.16 17.42
C ARG A 290 -3.08 6.51 17.36
N ARG A 291 -3.15 5.19 17.13
CA ARG A 291 -4.40 4.46 16.87
C ARG A 291 -5.21 5.00 15.67
N GLU A 292 -4.56 5.72 14.75
CA GLU A 292 -5.16 6.27 13.54
C GLU A 292 -4.74 5.52 12.28
N SER A 293 -3.55 4.92 12.25
CA SER A 293 -3.08 4.14 11.11
C SER A 293 -2.22 2.97 11.53
N PHE A 294 -2.23 1.93 10.71
CA PHE A 294 -1.42 0.73 10.79
C PHE A 294 -0.50 0.68 9.58
N THR A 295 0.80 0.54 9.81
CA THR A 295 1.79 0.34 8.76
C THR A 295 2.49 -0.99 8.94
N PHE A 296 2.77 -1.67 7.83
CA PHE A 296 3.43 -2.96 7.80
C PHE A 296 4.66 -2.84 6.90
N TRP A 297 5.83 -2.91 7.51
CA TRP A 297 7.13 -2.81 6.87
C TRP A 297 7.81 -4.16 6.81
N GLN A 298 8.64 -4.36 5.79
CA GLN A 298 9.46 -5.57 5.60
C GLN A 298 10.90 -5.17 5.29
N MET A 299 11.84 -5.72 6.06
CA MET A 299 13.28 -5.58 5.85
C MET A 299 13.71 -6.63 4.82
N LYS A 300 13.92 -6.21 3.57
CA LYS A 300 14.25 -7.12 2.47
C LYS A 300 15.60 -7.81 2.66
N GLU A 301 16.55 -7.10 3.25
CA GLU A 301 17.88 -7.60 3.57
C GLU A 301 18.13 -7.47 5.07
N PHE A 302 18.21 -8.60 5.76
CA PHE A 302 18.33 -8.64 7.21
C PHE A 302 19.56 -7.84 7.70
N GLY A 303 19.34 -6.92 8.64
CA GLY A 303 20.36 -6.02 9.19
C GLY A 303 20.62 -4.73 8.39
N VAL A 304 20.09 -4.59 7.17
CA VAL A 304 20.35 -3.43 6.31
C VAL A 304 19.22 -2.41 6.43
N HIS A 305 19.49 -1.24 7.04
CA HIS A 305 18.49 -0.19 7.28
C HIS A 305 17.78 0.27 5.99
N GLN A 306 18.51 0.49 4.90
CA GLN A 306 17.92 0.97 3.64
C GLN A 306 17.00 -0.06 2.96
N SER A 307 17.01 -1.32 3.41
CA SER A 307 16.19 -2.39 2.84
C SER A 307 14.76 -2.44 3.38
N TRP A 308 14.40 -1.54 4.31
CA TRP A 308 13.03 -1.41 4.81
C TRP A 308 12.09 -0.94 3.70
N THR A 309 11.10 -1.77 3.41
CA THR A 309 10.06 -1.50 2.40
C THR A 309 8.68 -1.52 3.06
N LEU A 310 7.86 -0.51 2.79
CA LEU A 310 6.47 -0.48 3.26
C LEU A 310 5.64 -1.43 2.40
N LEU A 311 5.10 -2.48 3.00
CA LEU A 311 4.20 -3.42 2.32
C LEU A 311 2.74 -2.95 2.34
N MET A 312 2.30 -2.33 3.44
CA MET A 312 0.90 -1.93 3.62
C MET A 312 0.77 -0.73 4.57
N ASN A 313 -0.15 0.17 4.27
CA ASN A 313 -0.56 1.26 5.15
C ASN A 313 -2.08 1.35 5.17
N ILE A 314 -2.68 1.09 6.32
CA ILE A 314 -4.11 1.09 6.58
C ILE A 314 -4.42 2.28 7.49
N ASN A 315 -5.28 3.19 7.07
CA ASN A 315 -5.77 4.26 7.93
C ASN A 315 -7.10 3.85 8.56
N TYR A 316 -7.15 3.77 9.89
CA TYR A 316 -8.34 3.38 10.65
C TYR A 316 -9.52 4.34 10.47
N LYS A 317 -9.33 5.56 9.94
CA LYS A 317 -10.46 6.46 9.60
C LYS A 317 -11.40 5.87 8.54
N TYR A 318 -10.90 4.96 7.71
CA TYR A 318 -11.71 4.27 6.68
C TYR A 318 -12.31 2.95 7.18
N PHE A 319 -12.01 2.55 8.41
CA PHE A 319 -12.44 1.30 9.01
C PHE A 319 -13.20 1.56 10.30
N GLN A 320 -14.47 1.16 10.38
CA GLN A 320 -15.24 1.19 11.63
C GLN A 320 -14.82 0.06 12.59
N PHE A 321 -13.51 -0.25 12.72
CA PHE A 321 -13.04 -1.26 13.66
C PHE A 321 -13.08 -0.73 15.11
N PRO A 322 -13.37 -1.58 16.10
CA PRO A 322 -13.10 -1.26 17.50
C PRO A 322 -11.64 -0.82 17.66
N ARG A 323 -11.41 0.32 18.31
CA ARG A 323 -10.09 0.97 18.48
C ARG A 323 -9.03 0.16 19.25
N TYR A 324 -9.34 -1.09 19.63
CA TYR A 324 -8.55 -1.96 20.49
C TYR A 324 -7.96 -3.19 19.75
N LEU A 325 -8.29 -3.41 18.48
CA LEU A 325 -7.82 -4.59 17.75
C LEU A 325 -6.48 -4.33 17.05
N ILE A 326 -5.46 -5.13 17.37
CA ILE A 326 -4.13 -5.08 16.75
C ILE A 326 -4.07 -6.12 15.61
N PRO A 327 -3.97 -5.71 14.33
CA PRO A 327 -3.82 -6.64 13.22
C PRO A 327 -2.46 -7.35 13.22
N ARG A 328 -2.48 -8.67 13.05
CA ARG A 328 -1.30 -9.53 12.94
C ARG A 328 -1.30 -10.31 11.61
N PRO A 329 -0.48 -9.92 10.62
CA PRO A 329 -0.27 -10.69 9.41
C PRO A 329 0.21 -12.12 9.71
N LEU A 330 -0.50 -13.11 9.19
CA LEU A 330 -0.24 -14.53 9.42
C LEU A 330 0.53 -15.19 8.27
N CYS A 331 0.14 -14.95 7.01
CA CYS A 331 0.79 -15.58 5.86
C CYS A 331 0.49 -14.86 4.53
N LEU A 332 1.27 -15.20 3.51
CA LEU A 332 1.00 -14.89 2.11
C LEU A 332 0.47 -16.15 1.41
N SER A 333 -0.69 -16.11 0.75
CA SER A 333 -1.16 -17.21 -0.09
C SER A 333 -0.32 -17.32 -1.37
N ALA A 334 -0.40 -18.47 -2.05
CA ALA A 334 0.25 -18.67 -3.36
C ALA A 334 -0.19 -17.63 -4.41
N ASP A 335 -1.44 -17.15 -4.30
CA ASP A 335 -2.02 -16.11 -5.16
C ASP A 335 -1.59 -14.69 -4.76
N GLY A 336 -0.82 -14.55 -3.68
CA GLY A 336 -0.30 -13.29 -3.17
C GLY A 336 -1.15 -12.66 -2.07
N ASN A 337 -2.22 -13.30 -1.58
CA ASN A 337 -3.11 -12.70 -0.57
C ASN A 337 -2.45 -12.66 0.80
N ILE A 338 -2.56 -11.55 1.53
CA ILE A 338 -2.06 -11.43 2.91
C ILE A 338 -3.21 -11.76 3.87
N LEU A 339 -3.07 -12.83 4.63
CA LEU A 339 -4.01 -13.15 5.71
C LEU A 339 -3.62 -12.36 6.96
N ILE A 340 -4.56 -11.62 7.56
CA ILE A 340 -4.36 -10.85 8.78
C ILE A 340 -5.33 -11.33 9.85
N LEU A 341 -4.82 -11.66 11.04
CA LEU A 341 -5.60 -11.96 12.22
C LEU A 341 -5.85 -10.69 13.03
N PHE A 342 -7.10 -10.42 13.34
CA PHE A 342 -7.50 -9.49 14.40
C PHE A 342 -7.95 -10.32 15.60
N LEU A 343 -7.83 -9.79 16.82
CA LEU A 343 -8.04 -10.51 18.09
C LEU A 343 -9.29 -11.42 18.14
N LEU A 344 -10.35 -11.10 17.38
CA LEU A 344 -11.62 -11.84 17.35
C LEU A 344 -12.07 -12.32 15.94
N PHE A 345 -11.34 -12.01 14.86
CA PHE A 345 -11.74 -12.40 13.50
C PHE A 345 -10.56 -12.40 12.51
N LEU A 346 -10.68 -13.19 11.44
CA LEU A 346 -9.69 -13.30 10.36
C LEU A 346 -10.10 -12.45 9.16
N VAL A 347 -9.16 -11.67 8.61
CA VAL A 347 -9.37 -10.89 7.39
C VAL A 347 -8.42 -11.39 6.31
N ASN A 348 -8.97 -11.77 5.16
CA ASN A 348 -8.18 -12.14 4.00
C ASN A 348 -8.01 -10.91 3.10
N ILE A 349 -6.79 -10.39 3.00
CA ILE A 349 -6.49 -9.32 2.07
C ILE A 349 -6.05 -9.97 0.78
N GLN A 350 -6.92 -9.96 -0.23
CA GLN A 350 -6.49 -10.42 -1.54
C GLN A 350 -5.45 -9.47 -2.10
N SER A 351 -4.32 -10.00 -2.54
CA SER A 351 -3.42 -9.21 -3.38
C SER A 351 -3.63 -9.57 -4.82
N ARG A 352 -3.38 -8.54 -5.61
CA ARG A 352 -3.08 -8.63 -7.04
C ARG A 352 -4.31 -8.60 -7.94
N LYS A 353 -4.87 -7.40 -8.02
CA LYS A 353 -5.16 -6.86 -9.36
C LYS A 353 -3.84 -6.47 -10.05
N PRO A 354 -3.77 -6.42 -11.39
CA PRO A 354 -2.56 -6.08 -12.17
C PRO A 354 -1.92 -4.72 -11.87
N ASN A 355 -2.48 -4.01 -10.90
CA ASN A 355 -2.56 -2.58 -10.79
C ASN A 355 -1.94 -2.07 -9.45
N GLY A 356 -1.45 -3.01 -8.61
CA GLY A 356 -0.74 -2.74 -7.37
C GLY A 356 -1.62 -2.47 -6.14
N SER A 357 -2.95 -2.45 -6.30
CA SER A 357 -3.89 -2.32 -5.18
C SER A 357 -4.16 -3.67 -4.49
N TYR A 358 -4.35 -3.62 -3.17
CA TYR A 358 -4.86 -4.75 -2.39
C TYR A 358 -6.40 -4.70 -2.39
N GLU A 359 -7.06 -5.80 -2.71
CA GLU A 359 -8.51 -5.93 -2.56
C GLU A 359 -8.79 -6.58 -1.20
N LEU A 360 -9.37 -5.81 -0.28
CA LEU A 360 -9.64 -6.29 1.07
C LEU A 360 -10.93 -7.12 1.07
N LEU A 361 -10.83 -8.45 1.19
CA LEU A 361 -12.00 -9.32 1.33
C LEU A 361 -12.18 -9.69 2.81
N VAL A 362 -13.03 -8.90 3.47
CA VAL A 362 -13.31 -9.10 4.90
C VAL A 362 -14.26 -10.27 5.08
N PHE A 363 -13.74 -11.43 5.48
CA PHE A 363 -14.55 -12.53 5.98
C PHE A 363 -14.85 -12.29 7.46
N ILE A 364 -15.95 -11.61 7.76
CA ILE A 364 -16.39 -11.46 9.15
C ILE A 364 -17.02 -12.79 9.60
N SER A 365 -16.24 -13.61 10.31
CA SER A 365 -16.79 -14.68 11.14
C SER A 365 -17.15 -14.07 12.49
N MET A 366 -18.40 -13.61 12.67
CA MET A 366 -18.88 -13.21 13.99
C MET A 366 -19.10 -14.45 14.84
N ALA A 367 -18.44 -14.51 16.00
CA ALA A 367 -18.82 -15.42 17.07
C ALA A 367 -20.23 -15.04 17.55
N ALA A 368 -21.20 -15.92 17.29
CA ALA A 368 -22.55 -15.77 17.81
C ALA A 368 -22.57 -16.10 19.31
N SER A 369 -22.24 -15.14 20.18
CA SER A 369 -22.65 -15.18 21.60
C SER A 369 -22.35 -13.92 22.44
N LEU A 370 -21.61 -12.92 21.98
CA LEU A 370 -21.42 -11.69 22.76
C LEU A 370 -22.58 -10.71 22.51
N SER A 371 -23.58 -10.74 23.38
CA SER A 371 -24.63 -9.71 23.49
C SER A 371 -24.07 -8.44 24.13
N LEU A 372 -23.09 -7.81 23.48
CA LEU A 372 -22.78 -6.41 23.73
C LEU A 372 -23.75 -5.58 22.88
N SER A 373 -24.59 -4.80 23.54
CA SER A 373 -25.53 -3.85 22.92
C SER A 373 -24.78 -2.73 22.20
N LEU A 374 -24.18 -3.06 21.05
CA LEU A 374 -23.65 -2.08 20.10
C LEU A 374 -24.82 -1.47 19.31
N PRO A 375 -24.82 -0.16 19.03
CA PRO A 375 -25.93 0.53 18.36
C PRO A 375 -25.86 0.30 16.84
N TRP A 376 -25.97 -0.95 16.39
CA TRP A 376 -26.01 -1.29 14.96
C TRP A 376 -26.97 -2.47 14.74
N ASN A 377 -28.07 -2.20 14.02
CA ASN A 377 -28.96 -3.24 13.49
C ASN A 377 -28.25 -3.98 12.34
N LEU A 378 -27.41 -4.96 12.66
CA LEU A 378 -26.93 -5.97 11.71
C LEU A 378 -27.53 -7.31 12.13
N LYS A 379 -28.65 -7.71 11.49
CA LYS A 379 -29.11 -9.10 11.55
C LYS A 379 -27.99 -9.98 11.00
N ALA A 380 -27.68 -11.06 11.71
CA ALA A 380 -26.71 -12.09 11.32
C ALA A 380 -26.85 -12.45 9.84
N ALA A 381 -25.97 -11.92 9.00
CA ALA A 381 -25.91 -12.21 7.59
C ALA A 381 -24.79 -13.24 7.39
N THR A 382 -25.19 -14.46 7.03
CA THR A 382 -24.32 -15.57 6.63
C THR A 382 -23.71 -15.38 5.23
N THR A 383 -23.69 -14.15 4.72
CA THR A 383 -23.17 -13.79 3.39
C THR A 383 -21.95 -12.87 3.51
N PRO A 384 -20.85 -13.14 2.78
CA PRO A 384 -19.63 -12.35 2.86
C PRO A 384 -19.88 -10.90 2.42
N LEU A 385 -19.49 -9.94 3.27
CA LEU A 385 -19.48 -8.52 2.95
C LEU A 385 -18.22 -8.20 2.14
N SER A 386 -18.37 -7.97 0.83
CA SER A 386 -17.29 -7.44 -0.01
C SER A 386 -17.16 -5.93 0.17
N LEU A 387 -16.20 -5.47 0.98
CA LEU A 387 -15.84 -4.06 1.10
C LEU A 387 -14.70 -3.75 0.12
N LYS A 388 -15.02 -3.14 -1.03
CA LYS A 388 -14.02 -2.67 -1.99
C LYS A 388 -13.37 -1.39 -1.48
N LEU A 389 -12.08 -1.45 -1.12
CA LEU A 389 -11.31 -0.27 -0.70
C LEU A 389 -9.95 -0.27 -1.40
N LYS A 390 -9.57 0.88 -1.97
CA LYS A 390 -8.28 1.09 -2.65
C LYS A 390 -7.19 1.40 -1.62
N CYS A 391 -6.12 0.60 -1.57
CA CYS A 391 -4.87 0.91 -0.88
C CYS A 391 -3.75 1.14 -1.90
N GLY A 392 -3.09 2.29 -1.85
CA GLY A 392 -2.01 2.66 -2.76
C GLY A 392 -0.65 2.08 -2.32
N ALA A 393 0.06 1.44 -3.25
CA ALA A 393 1.49 1.13 -3.11
C ALA A 393 2.32 2.30 -3.64
N PHE A 394 3.34 2.73 -2.88
CA PHE A 394 4.33 3.70 -3.35
C PHE A 394 5.48 2.96 -4.04
N SER A 395 5.70 3.24 -5.33
CA SER A 395 6.95 2.94 -6.02
C SER A 395 8.00 4.01 -5.68
N GLU A 396 9.25 3.60 -5.48
CA GLU A 396 10.38 4.48 -5.27
C GLU A 396 10.51 5.57 -6.36
N GLY A 397 10.86 6.78 -5.94
CA GLY A 397 11.52 7.77 -6.80
C GLY A 397 10.65 8.80 -7.52
N THR A 398 9.37 8.97 -7.18
CA THR A 398 8.60 10.11 -7.69
C THR A 398 7.53 10.55 -6.67
N CYS A 399 7.49 11.84 -6.28
CA CYS A 399 6.46 12.40 -5.38
C CYS A 399 5.02 12.41 -5.95
N CYS A 400 4.79 11.68 -7.04
CA CYS A 400 3.48 11.45 -7.63
C CYS A 400 3.24 9.95 -7.62
N LEU A 401 2.13 9.50 -7.02
CA LEU A 401 1.65 8.16 -7.28
C LEU A 401 1.11 8.15 -8.71
N VAL A 402 1.89 7.60 -9.64
CA VAL A 402 1.29 7.13 -10.90
C VAL A 402 0.44 5.95 -10.49
N HIS A 403 -0.88 6.14 -10.42
CA HIS A 403 -1.78 5.02 -10.23
C HIS A 403 -1.63 4.12 -11.47
N ASN A 404 -0.93 3.01 -11.34
CA ASN A 404 -0.95 1.91 -12.33
C ASN A 404 -2.29 1.17 -12.30
N ASP A 405 -3.34 1.76 -11.70
CA ASP A 405 -4.68 1.20 -11.62
C ASP A 405 -5.28 0.90 -13.01
N HIS A 406 -4.84 1.66 -14.02
CA HIS A 406 -5.20 1.57 -15.42
C HIS A 406 -3.94 1.74 -16.28
N ASP A 407 -3.08 0.72 -16.32
CA ASP A 407 -2.10 0.62 -17.41
C ASP A 407 -2.88 0.23 -18.68
N ASP A 408 -3.63 1.18 -19.25
CA ASP A 408 -4.39 1.03 -20.50
C ASP A 408 -3.47 0.82 -21.72
N MET A 409 -2.19 0.61 -21.47
CA MET A 409 -1.19 0.20 -22.44
C MET A 409 -1.66 -0.96 -23.30
N GLN A 410 -2.49 -1.87 -22.79
CA GLN A 410 -3.06 -2.93 -23.63
C GLN A 410 -3.90 -2.36 -24.79
N ALA A 411 -4.68 -1.32 -24.56
CA ALA A 411 -5.47 -0.64 -25.59
C ALA A 411 -4.56 0.12 -26.57
N LEU A 412 -3.50 0.76 -26.06
CA LEU A 412 -2.49 1.38 -26.93
C LEU A 412 -1.76 0.35 -27.80
N LEU A 413 -1.39 -0.80 -27.24
CA LEU A 413 -0.70 -1.87 -27.95
C LEU A 413 -1.55 -2.40 -29.10
N GLN A 414 -2.88 -2.46 -28.97
CA GLN A 414 -3.77 -2.89 -30.06
C GLN A 414 -3.68 -2.02 -31.32
N ILE A 415 -3.21 -0.77 -31.20
CA ILE A 415 -2.99 0.14 -32.34
C ILE A 415 -1.58 -0.03 -32.92
N LEU A 416 -0.63 -0.47 -32.11
CA LEU A 416 0.77 -0.62 -32.50
C LEU A 416 1.00 -1.98 -33.20
N PRO A 417 1.94 -2.06 -34.15
CA PRO A 417 2.34 -3.34 -34.74
C PRO A 417 2.72 -4.37 -33.68
N SER A 418 2.26 -5.61 -33.85
CA SER A 418 2.34 -6.69 -32.84
C SER A 418 3.76 -7.01 -32.39
N ASP A 419 4.74 -6.83 -33.27
CA ASP A 419 6.15 -7.07 -32.97
C ASP A 419 6.74 -6.01 -32.02
N LEU A 420 6.13 -4.82 -31.91
CA LEU A 420 6.54 -3.79 -30.97
C LEU A 420 6.07 -4.09 -29.53
N HIS A 421 5.08 -4.97 -29.36
CA HIS A 421 4.42 -5.21 -28.07
C HIS A 421 5.42 -5.73 -27.04
N HIS A 422 6.22 -6.73 -27.41
CA HIS A 422 7.21 -7.33 -26.51
C HIS A 422 8.29 -6.31 -26.12
N ASN A 423 8.74 -5.49 -27.08
CA ASN A 423 9.77 -4.47 -26.83
C ASN A 423 9.28 -3.35 -25.91
N LEU A 424 7.99 -3.03 -25.94
CA LEU A 424 7.39 -2.04 -25.03
C LEU A 424 7.09 -2.63 -23.65
N LEU A 425 6.59 -3.87 -23.59
CA LEU A 425 6.24 -4.55 -22.33
C LEU A 425 7.46 -5.03 -21.54
N GLY A 426 8.54 -5.43 -22.23
CA GLY A 426 9.77 -5.95 -21.62
C GLY A 426 10.72 -4.89 -21.06
N GLN A 427 10.43 -3.60 -21.29
CA GLN A 427 11.30 -2.51 -20.85
C GLN A 427 11.08 -2.17 -19.37
N PRO A 428 12.16 -2.14 -18.54
CA PRO A 428 12.04 -1.84 -17.11
C PRO A 428 11.51 -0.42 -16.83
N ASN A 429 11.66 0.51 -17.79
CA ASN A 429 11.17 1.88 -17.71
C ASN A 429 9.81 2.10 -18.40
N ARG A 430 8.98 1.06 -18.60
CA ARG A 430 7.65 1.16 -19.24
C ARG A 430 6.74 2.23 -18.62
N SER A 431 6.81 2.43 -17.30
CA SER A 431 6.05 3.44 -16.57
C SER A 431 6.41 4.88 -16.97
N GLN A 432 7.59 5.07 -17.57
CA GLN A 432 8.12 6.35 -18.03
C GLN A 432 7.86 6.59 -19.53
N LEU A 433 7.25 5.66 -20.27
CA LEU A 433 6.98 5.81 -21.70
C LEU A 433 6.04 7.01 -21.94
N LEU A 434 6.47 8.00 -22.71
CA LEU A 434 5.70 9.21 -23.01
C LEU A 434 4.91 9.08 -24.32
N GLU A 435 5.56 8.59 -25.37
CA GLU A 435 4.96 8.43 -26.68
C GLU A 435 5.70 7.38 -27.52
N VAL A 436 4.97 6.78 -28.46
CA VAL A 436 5.50 5.93 -29.54
C VAL A 436 5.26 6.66 -30.86
N VAL A 437 6.29 6.79 -31.68
CA VAL A 437 6.27 7.48 -32.97
C VAL A 437 6.43 6.46 -34.09
N LEU A 438 5.52 6.50 -35.05
CA LEU A 438 5.52 5.67 -36.25
C LEU A 438 5.54 6.57 -37.48
N ASP A 439 6.69 6.74 -38.13
CA ASP A 439 6.83 7.55 -39.34
C ASP A 439 7.13 6.65 -40.54
N LEU A 440 6.38 6.80 -41.64
CA LEU A 440 6.59 6.02 -42.86
C LEU A 440 8.04 6.08 -43.35
N GLY A 441 8.67 4.92 -43.55
CA GLY A 441 10.07 4.83 -44.00
C GLY A 441 11.10 5.14 -42.91
N ARG A 442 10.70 5.17 -41.63
CA ARG A 442 11.61 5.31 -40.48
C ARG A 442 11.43 4.18 -39.50
N PHE A 443 12.40 3.99 -38.62
CA PHE A 443 12.29 3.01 -37.55
C PHE A 443 11.33 3.52 -36.45
N PRO A 444 10.43 2.65 -35.92
CA PRO A 444 9.51 3.04 -34.87
C PRO A 444 10.27 3.41 -33.60
N GLU A 445 9.88 4.51 -32.96
CA GLU A 445 10.63 5.16 -31.89
C GLU A 445 9.78 5.28 -30.62
N ALA A 446 10.33 4.94 -29.46
CA ALA A 446 9.71 5.19 -28.16
C ALA A 446 10.48 6.28 -27.39
N ARG A 447 9.74 7.21 -26.79
CA ARG A 447 10.32 8.29 -25.97
C ARG A 447 9.95 8.11 -24.51
N TYR A 448 10.90 8.33 -23.61
CA TYR A 448 10.74 8.09 -22.18
C TYR A 448 11.03 9.36 -21.37
N LEU A 449 10.32 9.53 -20.26
CA LEU A 449 10.55 10.61 -19.31
C LEU A 449 11.98 10.58 -18.78
N GLY A 450 12.64 11.75 -18.79
CA GLY A 450 14.02 11.90 -18.29
C GLY A 450 15.12 11.38 -19.23
N LYS A 451 14.79 10.87 -20.42
CA LYS A 451 15.76 10.48 -21.46
C LYS A 451 15.73 11.47 -22.63
N HIS A 452 16.90 11.82 -23.14
CA HIS A 452 17.03 12.64 -24.34
C HIS A 452 17.05 11.75 -25.59
N GLY A 453 16.30 12.17 -26.62
CA GLY A 453 16.15 11.39 -27.86
C GLY A 453 15.16 10.22 -27.70
N GLY A 454 14.80 9.60 -28.81
CA GLY A 454 13.99 8.39 -28.77
C GLY A 454 14.78 7.12 -29.02
N HIS A 455 14.21 6.03 -28.53
CA HIS A 455 14.76 4.70 -28.60
C HIS A 455 14.05 3.92 -29.71
N TYR A 456 14.80 3.50 -30.72
CA TYR A 456 14.25 2.63 -31.76
C TYR A 456 13.82 1.28 -31.18
N LEU A 457 12.59 0.88 -31.49
CA LEU A 457 11.97 -0.34 -31.01
C LEU A 457 12.34 -1.55 -31.86
N ARG A 458 12.73 -1.35 -33.13
CA ARG A 458 13.23 -2.38 -34.05
C ARG A 458 14.07 -1.76 -35.17
N ASN A 459 14.75 -2.60 -35.95
CA ASN A 459 15.63 -2.19 -37.05
C ASN A 459 14.99 -2.28 -38.44
N THR A 460 13.65 -2.37 -38.51
CA THR A 460 12.88 -2.38 -39.76
C THR A 460 11.96 -1.17 -39.80
N GLU A 461 11.85 -0.56 -40.97
CA GLU A 461 11.07 0.66 -41.19
C GLU A 461 9.57 0.42 -41.01
N VAL A 462 8.85 1.47 -40.61
CA VAL A 462 7.38 1.49 -40.58
C VAL A 462 6.85 1.54 -42.01
N THR A 463 5.90 0.68 -42.30
CA THR A 463 5.29 0.51 -43.62
C THR A 463 3.90 1.17 -43.68
N VAL A 464 3.41 1.42 -44.91
CA VAL A 464 2.06 1.95 -45.13
C VAL A 464 1.00 1.04 -44.50
N LYS A 465 1.16 -0.29 -44.62
CA LYS A 465 0.22 -1.28 -44.07
C LYS A 465 0.08 -1.18 -42.55
N GLU A 466 1.16 -0.85 -41.85
CA GLU A 466 1.14 -0.68 -40.39
C GLU A 466 0.43 0.60 -39.98
N LEU A 467 0.57 1.68 -40.75
CA LEU A 467 -0.17 2.92 -40.52
C LEU A 467 -1.66 2.74 -40.84
N GLU A 468 -2.01 2.02 -41.90
CA GLU A 468 -3.39 1.66 -42.25
C GLU A 468 -4.04 0.77 -41.18
N TYR A 469 -3.28 -0.20 -40.65
CA TYR A 469 -3.73 -1.03 -39.53
C TYR A 469 -4.02 -0.16 -38.30
N ALA A 470 -3.11 0.75 -37.95
CA ALA A 470 -3.30 1.66 -36.83
C ALA A 470 -4.49 2.60 -37.04
N GLU A 471 -4.70 3.13 -38.25
CA GLU A 471 -5.87 3.96 -38.60
C GLU A 471 -7.18 3.18 -38.38
N GLN A 472 -7.24 1.92 -38.85
CA GLN A 472 -8.41 1.06 -38.65
C GLN A 472 -8.65 0.69 -37.18
N ALA A 473 -7.58 0.49 -36.41
CA ALA A 473 -7.68 0.16 -34.98
C ALA A 473 -8.11 1.34 -34.12
N VAL A 474 -7.68 2.56 -34.48
CA VAL A 474 -8.05 3.81 -33.78
C VAL A 474 -9.49 4.22 -34.09
N GLY A 475 -9.92 4.05 -35.35
CA GLY A 475 -11.23 4.52 -35.81
C GLY A 475 -11.13 5.89 -36.49
N GLU A 476 -12.06 6.80 -36.16
CA GLU A 476 -12.18 8.09 -36.83
C GLU A 476 -11.27 9.15 -36.18
N PHE A 477 -10.50 9.88 -37.02
CA PHE A 477 -9.75 11.06 -36.60
C PHE A 477 -10.61 12.30 -36.73
N GLY A 478 -10.61 13.15 -35.71
CA GLY A 478 -11.27 14.46 -35.76
C GLY A 478 -10.64 15.42 -36.77
N GLU A 479 -11.29 16.56 -36.97
CA GLU A 479 -10.84 17.59 -37.92
C GLU A 479 -9.44 18.16 -37.59
N ASP A 480 -8.98 18.02 -36.34
CA ASP A 480 -7.65 18.43 -35.88
C ASP A 480 -6.57 17.34 -36.05
N ASN A 481 -6.88 16.25 -36.76
CA ASN A 481 -6.05 15.05 -36.93
C ASN A 481 -5.69 14.35 -35.62
N ARG A 482 -6.53 14.47 -34.60
CA ARG A 482 -6.39 13.72 -33.35
C ARG A 482 -7.51 12.72 -33.19
N ALA A 483 -7.15 11.64 -32.51
CA ALA A 483 -8.07 10.65 -32.00
C ALA A 483 -7.53 10.19 -30.65
N GLY A 484 -8.37 9.51 -29.90
CA GLY A 484 -7.99 8.89 -28.65
C GLY A 484 -8.70 7.56 -28.52
N ILE A 485 -8.21 6.76 -27.60
CA ILE A 485 -8.72 5.41 -27.43
C ILE A 485 -9.82 5.48 -26.38
N GLU A 486 -11.04 5.08 -26.76
CA GLU A 486 -12.22 5.17 -25.91
C GLU A 486 -11.99 4.54 -24.54
N GLY A 487 -12.39 5.26 -23.48
CA GLY A 487 -12.21 4.83 -22.10
C GLY A 487 -10.79 4.97 -21.55
N THR A 488 -9.83 5.46 -22.34
CA THR A 488 -8.44 5.70 -21.93
C THR A 488 -8.08 7.19 -21.99
N LEU A 489 -6.85 7.54 -21.56
CA LEU A 489 -6.26 8.87 -21.76
C LEU A 489 -5.27 8.93 -22.93
N HIS A 490 -5.11 7.83 -23.68
CA HIS A 490 -4.19 7.77 -24.81
C HIS A 490 -4.67 8.66 -25.96
N ARG A 491 -3.73 9.33 -26.62
CA ARG A 491 -4.00 10.23 -27.73
C ARG A 491 -3.12 9.89 -28.92
N ILE A 492 -3.73 9.70 -30.08
CA ILE A 492 -3.08 9.41 -31.35
C ILE A 492 -3.20 10.64 -32.23
N SER A 493 -2.08 11.16 -32.71
CA SER A 493 -2.04 12.30 -33.63
C SER A 493 -1.50 11.87 -34.98
N ALA A 494 -2.28 12.09 -36.04
CA ALA A 494 -1.92 11.72 -37.40
C ALA A 494 -1.21 12.85 -38.13
N ILE A 495 -0.17 12.49 -38.89
CA ILE A 495 0.46 13.33 -39.89
C ILE A 495 -0.04 12.84 -41.24
N ARG A 496 -0.69 13.72 -42.01
CA ARG A 496 -1.24 13.40 -43.33
C ARG A 496 -0.38 13.99 -44.45
N SER A 497 -0.26 13.23 -45.53
CA SER A 497 0.30 13.69 -46.80
C SER A 497 -0.63 14.71 -47.46
N ARG A 498 -0.14 15.39 -48.52
CA ARG A 498 -0.96 16.32 -49.33
C ARG A 498 -2.22 15.67 -49.92
N ASN A 499 -2.22 14.36 -50.09
CA ASN A 499 -3.34 13.59 -50.63
C ASN A 499 -4.27 13.05 -49.53
N GLY A 500 -4.03 13.41 -48.26
CA GLY A 500 -4.86 13.00 -47.12
C GLY A 500 -4.49 11.67 -46.46
N HIS A 501 -3.62 10.86 -47.05
CA HIS A 501 -3.17 9.59 -46.44
C HIS A 501 -2.31 9.82 -45.20
N ILE A 502 -2.48 9.01 -44.16
CA ILE A 502 -1.62 9.00 -42.98
C ILE A 502 -0.21 8.54 -43.37
N VAL A 503 0.79 9.36 -43.05
CA VAL A 503 2.21 9.07 -43.27
C VAL A 503 3.02 9.05 -41.96
N GLY A 504 2.39 9.40 -40.85
CA GLY A 504 2.98 9.23 -39.53
C GLY A 504 1.95 9.31 -38.41
N LEU A 505 2.27 8.69 -37.28
CA LEU A 505 1.46 8.68 -36.06
C LEU A 505 2.34 9.01 -34.85
N THR A 506 1.82 9.88 -33.97
CA THR A 506 2.35 10.08 -32.62
C THR A 506 1.34 9.54 -31.62
N CYS A 507 1.68 8.43 -30.96
CA CYS A 507 0.84 7.72 -30.00
C CYS A 507 1.27 8.10 -28.58
N ARG A 508 0.64 9.13 -28.00
CA ARG A 508 0.92 9.63 -26.65
C ARG A 508 0.28 8.77 -25.58
N VAL A 509 1.07 8.41 -24.58
CA VAL A 509 0.65 7.58 -23.46
C VAL A 509 0.05 8.43 -22.35
N GLY A 510 -1.28 8.59 -22.36
CA GLY A 510 -1.99 9.19 -21.24
C GLY A 510 -1.99 8.29 -20.01
N ARG A 511 -1.85 8.93 -18.84
CA ARG A 511 -1.94 8.25 -17.52
C ARG A 511 -2.70 9.13 -16.55
N ALA A 512 -3.47 8.48 -15.68
CA ALA A 512 -4.04 9.13 -14.50
C ALA A 512 -2.99 9.14 -13.39
N ILE A 513 -2.56 10.33 -12.97
CA ILE A 513 -1.64 10.51 -11.85
C ILE A 513 -2.45 11.03 -10.67
N THR A 514 -2.22 10.46 -9.50
CA THR A 514 -2.94 10.78 -8.26
C THR A 514 -2.00 11.25 -7.17
N GLY A 515 -2.60 11.79 -6.11
CA GLY A 515 -1.92 12.38 -4.97
C GLY A 515 -1.64 13.86 -5.14
N GLN A 516 -1.79 14.45 -6.33
CA GLN A 516 -1.53 15.89 -6.49
C GLN A 516 -2.54 16.74 -5.72
N ILE A 517 -3.75 16.20 -5.50
CA ILE A 517 -4.78 16.84 -4.70
C ILE A 517 -4.35 17.18 -3.26
N ASP A 518 -3.41 16.45 -2.66
CA ASP A 518 -2.94 16.71 -1.29
C ASP A 518 -2.47 18.16 -1.11
N MET A 519 -1.94 18.75 -2.19
CA MET A 519 -1.44 20.12 -2.20
C MET A 519 -2.53 21.15 -1.88
N ILE A 520 -3.80 20.83 -2.14
CA ILE A 520 -4.93 21.77 -2.06
C ILE A 520 -6.20 21.15 -1.45
N TYR A 521 -6.10 19.95 -0.85
CA TYR A 521 -7.26 19.24 -0.33
C TYR A 521 -8.01 20.04 0.75
N ASP A 522 -7.27 20.78 1.57
CA ASP A 522 -7.81 21.75 2.53
C ASP A 522 -8.57 22.89 1.84
N LEU A 523 -8.09 23.37 0.68
CA LEU A 523 -8.74 24.44 -0.07
C LEU A 523 -10.10 24.01 -0.63
N LEU A 524 -10.21 22.75 -1.07
CA LEU A 524 -11.46 22.20 -1.59
C LEU A 524 -12.57 22.15 -0.54
N GLN A 525 -12.21 22.00 0.75
CA GLN A 525 -13.18 21.95 1.85
C GLN A 525 -13.84 23.31 2.12
N TYR A 526 -13.23 24.43 1.71
CA TYR A 526 -13.88 25.74 1.83
C TYR A 526 -15.06 25.93 0.86
N GLY A 527 -15.18 25.09 -0.18
CA GLY A 527 -16.26 25.19 -1.17
C GLY A 527 -16.19 26.49 -1.98
N LYS A 528 -14.97 26.88 -2.39
CA LYS A 528 -14.69 28.13 -3.11
C LYS A 528 -14.13 27.87 -4.51
N SER A 529 -14.28 28.85 -5.41
CA SER A 529 -13.82 28.73 -6.79
C SER A 529 -12.29 28.85 -6.88
N ILE A 530 -11.65 27.99 -7.67
CA ILE A 530 -10.19 27.90 -7.81
C ILE A 530 -9.78 28.00 -9.28
N LEU A 531 -8.90 28.96 -9.60
CA LEU A 531 -8.29 29.11 -10.92
C LEU A 531 -6.82 28.68 -10.90
N PHE A 532 -6.43 27.79 -11.80
CA PHE A 532 -5.04 27.36 -11.98
C PHE A 532 -4.38 28.09 -13.14
N VAL A 533 -3.16 28.58 -12.90
CA VAL A 533 -2.27 29.13 -13.93
C VAL A 533 -0.90 28.46 -13.82
N GLY A 534 -0.17 28.35 -14.93
CA GLY A 534 1.13 27.69 -14.95
C GLY A 534 1.56 27.36 -16.38
N ARG A 535 2.86 27.11 -16.54
CA ARG A 535 3.47 26.77 -17.84
C ARG A 535 2.79 25.54 -18.48
N PRO A 536 2.79 25.42 -19.81
CA PRO A 536 2.37 24.18 -20.48
C PRO A 536 3.12 22.97 -19.92
N GLY A 537 2.43 21.84 -19.73
CA GLY A 537 3.03 20.59 -19.24
C GLY A 537 3.32 20.49 -17.74
N VAL A 538 3.05 21.54 -16.94
CA VAL A 538 3.26 21.53 -15.48
C VAL A 538 2.30 20.60 -14.72
N GLY A 539 1.24 20.11 -15.37
CA GLY A 539 0.31 19.13 -14.80
C GLY A 539 -1.05 19.70 -14.37
N LYS A 540 -1.46 20.89 -14.84
CA LYS A 540 -2.76 21.50 -14.52
C LYS A 540 -3.93 20.54 -14.75
N THR A 541 -4.05 20.00 -15.96
CA THR A 541 -5.13 19.08 -16.34
C THR A 541 -5.13 17.80 -15.51
N THR A 542 -3.96 17.32 -15.09
CA THR A 542 -3.83 16.17 -14.20
C THR A 542 -4.45 16.46 -12.83
N VAL A 543 -4.19 17.64 -12.27
CA VAL A 543 -4.80 18.09 -11.02
C VAL A 543 -6.31 18.27 -11.19
N MET A 544 -6.75 18.89 -12.28
CA MET A 544 -8.18 19.10 -12.59
C MET A 544 -8.98 17.79 -12.60
N ARG A 545 -8.41 16.74 -13.21
CA ARG A 545 -9.02 15.42 -13.25
C ARG A 545 -9.23 14.84 -11.86
N GLU A 546 -8.21 14.95 -11.02
CA GLU A 546 -8.27 14.46 -9.63
C GLU A 546 -9.22 15.29 -8.76
N ILE A 547 -9.26 16.62 -8.95
CA ILE A 547 -10.24 17.50 -8.29
C ILE A 547 -11.67 17.07 -8.62
N ALA A 548 -11.97 16.81 -9.89
CA ALA A 548 -13.31 16.38 -10.30
C ALA A 548 -13.72 15.08 -9.59
N ARG A 549 -12.81 14.10 -9.54
CA ARG A 549 -13.02 12.82 -8.82
C ARG A 549 -13.25 13.04 -7.33
N VAL A 550 -12.40 13.82 -6.66
CA VAL A 550 -12.50 14.05 -5.21
C VAL A 550 -13.79 14.81 -4.87
N LEU A 551 -14.13 15.84 -5.64
CA LEU A 551 -15.37 16.59 -5.42
C LEU A 551 -16.61 15.71 -5.63
N SER A 552 -16.61 14.84 -6.64
CA SER A 552 -17.71 13.92 -6.92
C SER A 552 -17.81 12.79 -5.90
N ASP A 553 -16.73 12.03 -5.70
CA ASP A 553 -16.79 10.73 -5.04
C ASP A 553 -16.56 10.82 -3.53
N GLU A 554 -15.74 11.77 -3.09
CA GLU A 554 -15.38 11.92 -1.67
C GLU A 554 -16.19 13.03 -0.99
N LEU A 555 -16.42 14.15 -1.69
CA LEU A 555 -17.21 15.27 -1.18
C LEU A 555 -18.67 15.26 -1.67
N HIS A 556 -19.06 14.24 -2.45
CA HIS A 556 -20.43 13.97 -2.89
C HIS A 556 -21.12 15.17 -3.57
N LYS A 557 -20.36 15.97 -4.33
CA LYS A 557 -20.85 17.12 -5.09
C LYS A 557 -21.35 16.72 -6.47
N ARG A 558 -22.36 17.43 -6.96
CA ARG A 558 -22.77 17.34 -8.38
C ARG A 558 -21.76 18.08 -9.26
N VAL A 559 -20.79 17.34 -9.80
CA VAL A 559 -19.72 17.87 -10.65
C VAL A 559 -20.05 17.68 -12.13
N VAL A 560 -19.95 18.76 -12.91
CA VAL A 560 -20.02 18.73 -14.38
C VAL A 560 -18.71 19.26 -14.96
N ILE A 561 -18.09 18.50 -15.85
CA ILE A 561 -16.87 18.87 -16.58
C ILE A 561 -17.26 19.33 -17.97
N VAL A 562 -16.85 20.54 -18.34
CA VAL A 562 -16.92 21.06 -19.70
C VAL A 562 -15.57 20.83 -20.35
N ASP A 563 -15.49 19.82 -21.22
CA ASP A 563 -14.24 19.30 -21.76
C ASP A 563 -14.13 19.62 -23.25
N THR A 564 -13.28 20.60 -23.57
CA THR A 564 -13.08 21.09 -24.95
C THR A 564 -12.02 20.30 -25.70
N SER A 565 -10.98 19.88 -25.01
CA SER A 565 -9.83 19.21 -25.62
C SER A 565 -9.84 17.69 -25.41
N ASN A 566 -10.90 17.16 -24.78
CA ASN A 566 -10.97 15.78 -24.28
C ASN A 566 -9.80 15.42 -23.35
N GLU A 567 -9.15 16.42 -22.73
CA GLU A 567 -7.98 16.18 -21.90
C GLU A 567 -8.36 15.79 -20.47
N ILE A 568 -9.51 16.22 -19.94
CA ILE A 568 -9.90 15.87 -18.56
C ILE A 568 -10.57 14.49 -18.53
N GLY A 569 -11.63 14.32 -19.30
CA GLY A 569 -12.45 13.11 -19.32
C GLY A 569 -11.95 12.03 -20.26
N GLY A 570 -10.87 12.26 -21.00
CA GLY A 570 -10.38 11.34 -22.03
C GLY A 570 -11.18 11.45 -23.34
N ASP A 571 -10.78 10.70 -24.35
CA ASP A 571 -11.43 10.72 -25.67
C ASP A 571 -12.55 9.67 -25.79
N GLY A 572 -13.36 9.77 -26.84
CA GLY A 572 -14.53 8.91 -27.07
C GLY A 572 -15.76 9.32 -26.26
N ASN A 573 -16.83 8.52 -26.28
CA ASN A 573 -18.11 8.86 -25.63
C ASN A 573 -18.14 8.46 -24.15
N ILE A 574 -17.37 7.45 -23.77
CA ILE A 574 -17.25 6.96 -22.39
C ILE A 574 -16.14 7.74 -21.68
N PRO A 575 -16.45 8.49 -20.60
CA PRO A 575 -15.43 9.21 -19.85
C PRO A 575 -14.51 8.25 -19.07
N HIS A 576 -13.24 8.61 -18.97
CA HIS A 576 -12.22 7.87 -18.24
C HIS A 576 -12.50 7.84 -16.73
N ALA A 577 -12.31 6.69 -16.09
CA ALA A 577 -12.63 6.47 -14.67
C ALA A 577 -11.92 7.43 -13.68
N ALA A 578 -10.83 8.07 -14.08
CA ALA A 578 -10.10 9.01 -13.25
C ALA A 578 -10.83 10.33 -12.93
N ILE A 579 -11.96 10.63 -13.59
CA ILE A 579 -12.85 11.74 -13.17
C ILE A 579 -13.88 11.33 -12.11
N GLY A 580 -13.90 10.05 -11.69
CA GLY A 580 -14.89 9.55 -10.74
C GLY A 580 -16.31 9.55 -11.30
N GLY A 581 -17.29 9.84 -10.45
CA GLY A 581 -18.70 10.02 -10.79
C GLY A 581 -19.04 11.38 -11.43
N ALA A 582 -18.04 12.22 -11.74
CA ALA A 582 -18.28 13.49 -12.40
C ALA A 582 -18.88 13.28 -13.81
N ARG A 583 -19.85 14.13 -14.17
CA ARG A 583 -20.48 14.08 -15.49
C ARG A 583 -19.65 14.90 -16.48
N ARG A 584 -19.52 14.44 -17.72
CA ARG A 584 -18.77 15.13 -18.78
C ARG A 584 -19.70 15.66 -19.87
N MET A 585 -19.49 16.89 -20.28
CA MET A 585 -20.06 17.50 -21.48
C MET A 585 -18.91 17.82 -22.45
N GLN A 586 -18.95 17.24 -23.64
CA GLN A 586 -17.94 17.47 -24.68
C GLN A 586 -18.32 18.70 -25.50
N VAL A 587 -17.34 19.57 -25.74
CA VAL A 587 -17.53 20.75 -26.58
C VAL A 587 -17.18 20.39 -28.02
N ARG A 588 -18.16 20.50 -28.92
CA ARG A 588 -17.97 20.18 -30.36
C ARG A 588 -16.94 21.08 -31.04
N GLU A 589 -16.98 22.38 -30.74
CA GLU A 589 -16.10 23.39 -31.31
C GLU A 589 -15.59 24.30 -30.19
N PRO A 590 -14.28 24.60 -30.10
CA PRO A 590 -13.75 25.44 -29.02
C PRO A 590 -14.45 26.79 -28.85
N SER A 591 -14.90 27.39 -29.96
CA SER A 591 -15.67 28.65 -29.97
C SER A 591 -17.00 28.57 -29.18
N MET A 592 -17.55 27.38 -28.99
CA MET A 592 -18.84 27.11 -28.36
C MET A 592 -18.73 26.78 -26.87
N GLN A 593 -17.53 26.71 -26.29
CA GLN A 593 -17.30 26.35 -24.89
C GLN A 593 -18.17 27.15 -23.92
N HIS A 594 -18.23 28.47 -24.08
CA HIS A 594 -19.05 29.35 -23.24
C HIS A 594 -20.54 28.96 -23.25
N ARG A 595 -21.10 28.51 -24.38
CA ARG A 595 -22.51 28.08 -24.46
C ARG A 595 -22.72 26.77 -23.71
N VAL A 596 -21.80 25.82 -23.86
CA VAL A 596 -21.86 24.54 -23.14
C VAL A 596 -21.75 24.76 -21.62
N MET A 597 -20.96 25.74 -21.18
CA MET A 597 -20.90 26.12 -19.76
C MET A 597 -22.25 26.62 -19.23
N ILE A 598 -22.97 27.43 -20.01
CA ILE A 598 -24.32 27.92 -19.63
C ILE A 598 -25.34 26.77 -19.66
N GLU A 599 -25.32 25.95 -20.70
CA GLU A 599 -26.17 24.77 -20.84
C GLU A 599 -26.02 23.80 -19.66
N ALA A 600 -24.78 23.59 -19.19
CA ALA A 600 -24.50 22.77 -18.01
C ALA A 600 -25.28 23.26 -16.78
N VAL A 601 -25.35 24.57 -16.57
CA VAL A 601 -26.09 25.16 -15.46
C VAL A 601 -27.59 25.02 -15.64
N GLU A 602 -28.09 25.28 -16.85
CA GLU A 602 -29.51 25.26 -17.17
C GLU A 602 -30.12 23.85 -17.05
N ASN A 603 -29.37 22.83 -17.47
CA ASN A 603 -29.91 21.48 -17.64
C ASN A 603 -29.50 20.48 -16.55
N HIS A 604 -28.44 20.75 -15.79
CA HIS A 604 -27.85 19.72 -14.91
C HIS A 604 -27.70 20.11 -13.44
N MET A 605 -28.14 21.33 -13.05
CA MET A 605 -28.10 21.83 -11.67
C MET A 605 -26.79 21.50 -10.90
N PRO A 606 -25.61 21.79 -11.47
CA PRO A 606 -24.34 21.43 -10.86
C PRO A 606 -24.08 22.24 -9.59
N GLU A 607 -23.36 21.64 -8.64
CA GLU A 607 -22.72 22.38 -7.54
C GLU A 607 -21.32 22.86 -7.94
N VAL A 608 -20.67 22.12 -8.84
CA VAL A 608 -19.33 22.43 -9.33
C VAL A 608 -19.30 22.30 -10.86
N ILE A 609 -18.71 23.30 -11.53
CA ILE A 609 -18.33 23.21 -12.94
C ILE A 609 -16.80 23.21 -13.04
N VAL A 610 -16.26 22.24 -13.76
CA VAL A 610 -14.83 22.10 -14.06
C VAL A 610 -14.62 22.45 -15.53
N VAL A 611 -13.73 23.40 -15.82
CA VAL A 611 -13.45 23.89 -17.18
C VAL A 611 -11.97 23.72 -17.48
N ASP A 612 -11.62 23.07 -18.60
CA ASP A 612 -10.24 22.74 -18.93
C ASP A 612 -9.36 23.99 -19.09
N GLU A 613 -9.65 24.86 -20.05
CA GLU A 613 -8.89 26.08 -20.27
C GLU A 613 -9.82 27.23 -20.66
N ILE A 614 -9.74 28.34 -19.92
CA ILE A 614 -10.47 29.58 -20.15
C ILE A 614 -9.53 30.54 -20.87
N GLY A 615 -9.87 30.90 -22.10
CA GLY A 615 -9.06 31.69 -23.02
C GLY A 615 -9.78 32.89 -23.64
N THR A 616 -11.11 32.91 -23.68
CA THR A 616 -11.87 33.97 -24.37
C THR A 616 -12.70 34.85 -23.43
N GLU A 617 -13.03 36.06 -23.89
CA GLU A 617 -13.87 37.00 -23.14
C GLU A 617 -15.28 36.44 -22.89
N MET A 618 -15.84 35.70 -23.85
CA MET A 618 -17.15 35.05 -23.69
C MET A 618 -17.13 33.96 -22.62
N GLU A 619 -16.05 33.18 -22.52
CA GLU A 619 -15.88 32.20 -21.45
C GLU A 619 -15.70 32.87 -20.08
N ALA A 620 -14.91 33.95 -20.02
CA ALA A 620 -14.73 34.72 -18.78
C ALA A 620 -16.06 35.32 -18.27
N HIS A 621 -16.86 35.87 -19.19
CA HIS A 621 -18.20 36.34 -18.89
C HIS A 621 -19.11 35.20 -18.41
N ALA A 622 -19.08 34.03 -19.08
CA ALA A 622 -19.85 32.87 -18.65
C ALA A 622 -19.45 32.40 -17.24
N CYS A 623 -18.15 32.32 -16.93
CA CYS A 623 -17.65 32.02 -15.59
C CYS A 623 -18.24 32.99 -14.54
N ARG A 624 -18.20 34.29 -14.82
CA ARG A 624 -18.77 35.29 -13.90
C ARG A 624 -20.27 35.06 -13.67
N SER A 625 -21.05 34.90 -14.73
CA SER A 625 -22.49 34.65 -14.62
C SER A 625 -22.83 33.36 -13.86
N ILE A 626 -21.98 32.33 -13.99
CA ILE A 626 -22.12 31.05 -13.26
C ILE A 626 -21.78 31.23 -11.78
N ALA A 627 -20.70 31.94 -11.46
CA ALA A 627 -20.29 32.21 -10.09
C ALA A 627 -21.33 33.06 -9.33
N GLU A 628 -21.96 34.03 -9.99
CA GLU A 628 -23.05 34.85 -9.43
C GLU A 628 -24.28 34.00 -9.02
N ARG A 629 -24.44 32.80 -9.60
CA ARG A 629 -25.48 31.82 -9.21
C ARG A 629 -25.05 30.91 -8.05
N GLY A 630 -23.86 31.13 -7.48
CA GLY A 630 -23.33 30.37 -6.33
C GLY A 630 -22.74 29.01 -6.71
N ILE A 631 -22.46 28.77 -7.98
CA ILE A 631 -21.84 27.52 -8.45
C ILE A 631 -20.32 27.64 -8.33
N ILE A 632 -19.68 26.60 -7.80
CA ILE A 632 -18.22 26.56 -7.64
C ILE A 632 -17.58 26.31 -9.01
N LEU A 633 -16.60 27.13 -9.37
CA LEU A 633 -15.83 26.97 -10.59
C LEU A 633 -14.42 26.48 -10.28
N ILE A 634 -14.02 25.41 -10.95
CA ILE A 634 -12.64 24.98 -11.01
C ILE A 634 -12.20 25.15 -12.47
N GLY A 635 -11.15 25.92 -12.72
CA GLY A 635 -10.72 26.21 -14.08
C GLY A 635 -9.22 26.32 -14.23
N THR A 636 -8.72 26.23 -15.46
CA THR A 636 -7.38 26.71 -15.79
C THR A 636 -7.45 27.86 -16.78
N ALA A 637 -6.40 28.69 -16.83
CA ALA A 637 -6.32 29.79 -17.79
C ALA A 637 -4.91 29.93 -18.37
N HIS A 638 -4.83 30.53 -19.56
CA HIS A 638 -3.55 30.89 -20.17
C HIS A 638 -2.83 31.96 -19.35
N GLY A 639 -1.71 31.58 -18.75
CA GLY A 639 -0.87 32.44 -17.93
C GLY A 639 0.06 31.61 -17.06
N GLN A 640 1.17 32.21 -16.61
CA GLN A 640 2.08 31.55 -15.66
C GLN A 640 1.98 32.16 -14.25
N LYS A 641 1.61 33.44 -14.18
CA LYS A 641 1.51 34.24 -12.96
C LYS A 641 0.20 35.02 -12.95
N LEU A 642 -0.26 35.42 -11.77
CA LEU A 642 -1.41 36.31 -11.56
C LEU A 642 -1.30 37.61 -12.39
N GLU A 643 -0.08 38.15 -12.51
CA GLU A 643 0.19 39.34 -13.32
C GLU A 643 -0.13 39.16 -14.82
N ASN A 644 -0.03 37.94 -15.35
CA ASN A 644 -0.42 37.66 -16.74
C ASN A 644 -1.92 37.83 -16.92
N ILE A 645 -2.71 37.42 -15.94
CA ILE A 645 -4.18 37.56 -15.95
C ILE A 645 -4.57 39.03 -15.79
N ILE A 646 -3.91 39.78 -14.89
CA ILE A 646 -4.15 41.23 -14.71
C ILE A 646 -3.92 42.01 -16.01
N LYS A 647 -2.89 41.65 -16.79
CA LYS A 647 -2.53 42.32 -18.04
C LYS A 647 -3.37 41.86 -19.24
N ASN A 648 -4.12 40.76 -19.11
CA ASN A 648 -4.91 40.22 -20.21
C ASN A 648 -6.35 40.76 -20.13
N PRO A 649 -6.78 41.65 -21.05
CA PRO A 649 -8.11 42.25 -20.98
C PRO A 649 -9.24 41.20 -20.98
N SER A 650 -9.12 40.16 -21.81
CA SER A 650 -10.14 39.12 -21.97
C SER A 650 -10.30 38.23 -20.74
N LEU A 651 -9.24 38.05 -19.94
CA LEU A 651 -9.25 37.19 -18.75
C LEU A 651 -9.31 37.96 -17.44
N SER A 652 -9.15 39.29 -17.47
CA SER A 652 -9.13 40.13 -16.28
C SER A 652 -10.42 40.04 -15.45
N ASP A 653 -11.55 39.73 -16.09
CA ASP A 653 -12.84 39.52 -15.43
C ASP A 653 -12.85 38.32 -14.48
N LEU A 654 -12.00 37.31 -14.72
CA LEU A 654 -11.87 36.15 -13.83
C LEU A 654 -11.37 36.54 -12.43
N ILE A 655 -10.62 37.63 -12.34
CA ILE A 655 -10.03 38.16 -11.10
C ILE A 655 -10.71 39.45 -10.63
N GLY A 656 -11.89 39.76 -11.15
CA GLY A 656 -12.73 40.89 -10.73
C GLY A 656 -12.75 42.07 -11.71
N GLY A 657 -12.10 41.95 -12.87
CA GLY A 657 -12.02 42.97 -13.92
C GLY A 657 -11.15 44.16 -13.49
N ILE A 658 -10.36 44.74 -14.40
CA ILE A 658 -9.51 45.90 -14.07
C ILE A 658 -10.06 47.14 -14.77
N GLU A 659 -10.19 48.25 -14.05
CA GLU A 659 -10.56 49.55 -14.61
C GLU A 659 -9.69 50.68 -14.08
N THR A 660 -9.67 51.79 -14.83
CA THR A 660 -9.01 53.03 -14.40
C THR A 660 -10.04 53.94 -13.74
N VAL A 661 -9.82 54.28 -12.48
CA VAL A 661 -10.68 55.19 -11.70
C VAL A 661 -9.95 56.50 -11.49
N THR A 662 -10.65 57.62 -11.66
CA THR A 662 -10.12 58.96 -11.35
C THR A 662 -10.58 59.39 -9.95
N LEU A 663 -9.64 59.49 -9.02
CA LEU A 663 -9.83 59.99 -7.67
C LEU A 663 -9.91 61.52 -7.65
N GLY A 664 -10.74 62.05 -6.74
CA GLY A 664 -10.74 63.47 -6.41
C GLY A 664 -9.44 63.90 -5.70
N ASP A 665 -9.13 65.19 -5.74
CA ASP A 665 -7.87 65.76 -5.23
C ASP A 665 -7.60 65.46 -3.76
N ALA A 666 -8.64 65.42 -2.93
CA ALA A 666 -8.54 65.09 -1.51
C ALA A 666 -8.20 63.61 -1.29
N GLU A 667 -8.85 62.70 -2.03
CA GLU A 667 -8.65 61.25 -1.93
C GLU A 667 -7.29 60.82 -2.49
N ALA A 668 -6.85 61.43 -3.61
CA ALA A 668 -5.53 61.19 -4.19
C ALA A 668 -4.39 61.60 -3.24
N ARG A 669 -4.54 62.74 -2.54
CA ARG A 669 -3.60 63.17 -1.47
C ARG A 669 -3.64 62.25 -0.27
N ALA A 670 -4.83 61.83 0.18
CA ALA A 670 -4.98 60.94 1.33
C ALA A 670 -4.31 59.57 1.10
N ARG A 671 -4.40 59.04 -0.12
CA ARG A 671 -3.79 57.75 -0.51
C ARG A 671 -2.35 57.87 -1.04
N ASN A 672 -1.79 59.08 -1.09
CA ASN A 672 -0.47 59.39 -1.65
C ASN A 672 -0.24 58.76 -3.04
N CYS A 673 -1.19 58.95 -3.96
CA CYS A 673 -1.17 58.34 -5.29
C CYS A 673 -1.56 59.35 -6.38
N GLN A 674 -1.39 58.96 -7.65
CA GLN A 674 -1.84 59.77 -8.79
C GLN A 674 -3.37 59.87 -8.81
N LYS A 675 -3.92 60.90 -9.47
CA LYS A 675 -5.38 61.05 -9.60
C LYS A 675 -6.01 59.88 -10.36
N THR A 676 -5.28 59.20 -11.23
CA THR A 676 -5.75 58.00 -11.94
C THR A 676 -5.08 56.77 -11.35
N ILE A 677 -5.88 55.80 -10.88
CA ILE A 677 -5.40 54.53 -10.35
C ILE A 677 -6.12 53.36 -11.01
N LEU A 678 -5.52 52.17 -10.95
CA LEU A 678 -6.17 50.93 -11.35
C LEU A 678 -6.84 50.27 -10.13
N GLU A 679 -8.11 49.91 -10.26
CA GLU A 679 -8.86 49.17 -9.25
C GLU A 679 -9.66 48.02 -9.90
N ARG A 680 -10.11 47.08 -9.07
CA ARG A 680 -11.00 46.01 -9.54
C ARG A 680 -12.43 46.52 -9.70
N LYS A 681 -13.11 46.08 -10.76
CA LYS A 681 -14.53 46.42 -11.04
C LYS A 681 -15.51 45.73 -10.09
N ALA A 682 -15.18 44.51 -9.67
CA ALA A 682 -16.06 43.62 -8.92
C ALA A 682 -15.25 42.62 -8.06
N PRO A 683 -15.90 41.86 -7.16
CA PRO A 683 -15.30 40.68 -6.55
C PRO A 683 -14.78 39.70 -7.63
N PRO A 684 -13.67 38.97 -7.36
CA PRO A 684 -13.15 38.01 -8.33
C PRO A 684 -14.12 36.84 -8.52
N THR A 685 -14.18 36.33 -9.75
CA THR A 685 -14.95 35.11 -10.08
C THR A 685 -14.37 33.89 -9.37
N PHE A 686 -13.05 33.86 -9.20
CA PHE A 686 -12.32 32.82 -8.48
C PHE A 686 -11.75 33.36 -7.16
N ASP A 687 -12.21 32.81 -6.02
CA ASP A 687 -11.73 33.22 -4.69
C ASP A 687 -10.22 32.94 -4.52
N PHE A 688 -9.74 31.81 -5.06
CA PHE A 688 -8.34 31.42 -5.05
C PHE A 688 -7.77 31.33 -6.46
N LEU A 689 -6.55 31.84 -6.61
CA LEU A 689 -5.72 31.60 -7.80
C LEU A 689 -4.45 30.85 -7.39
N ILE A 690 -4.17 29.75 -8.08
CA ILE A 690 -3.03 28.89 -7.80
C ILE A 690 -2.05 28.96 -8.97
N GLU A 691 -0.85 29.47 -8.68
CA GLU A 691 0.27 29.44 -9.62
C GLU A 691 1.06 28.14 -9.46
N MET A 692 0.91 27.23 -10.42
CA MET A 692 1.74 26.03 -10.52
C MET A 692 3.08 26.39 -11.17
N ARG A 693 4.08 26.72 -10.35
CA ARG A 693 5.45 27.01 -10.83
C ARG A 693 6.19 25.72 -11.21
N ASP A 694 5.97 24.66 -10.42
CA ASP A 694 6.43 23.29 -10.66
C ASP A 694 5.31 22.31 -10.27
N ARG A 695 5.42 21.03 -10.66
CA ARG A 695 4.57 19.93 -10.17
C ARG A 695 4.53 19.87 -8.64
N HIS A 696 5.62 20.24 -7.97
CA HIS A 696 5.76 20.13 -6.52
C HIS A 696 5.93 21.47 -5.78
N TYR A 697 5.70 22.60 -6.46
CA TYR A 697 5.86 23.94 -5.88
C TYR A 697 4.80 24.90 -6.42
N TRP A 698 3.81 25.22 -5.59
CA TRP A 698 2.66 26.04 -5.94
C TRP A 698 2.57 27.28 -5.04
N LEU A 699 2.08 28.38 -5.61
CA LEU A 699 1.74 29.59 -4.85
C LEU A 699 0.24 29.79 -4.85
N THR A 700 -0.37 29.88 -3.67
CA THR A 700 -1.80 30.16 -3.54
C THR A 700 -2.01 31.62 -3.18
N HIS A 701 -2.81 32.29 -4.01
CA HIS A 701 -3.29 33.64 -3.82
C HIS A 701 -4.73 33.61 -3.31
N GLN A 702 -5.01 34.41 -2.27
CA GLN A 702 -6.35 34.97 -2.09
C GLN A 702 -6.51 36.06 -3.15
N THR A 703 -7.34 35.81 -4.16
CA THR A 703 -7.32 36.55 -5.44
C THR A 703 -7.57 38.03 -5.21
N ASP A 704 -8.59 38.37 -4.43
CA ASP A 704 -8.98 39.74 -4.09
C ASP A 704 -7.81 40.54 -3.49
N LYS A 705 -7.24 40.06 -2.39
CA LYS A 705 -6.13 40.71 -1.68
C LYS A 705 -4.89 40.80 -2.55
N SER A 706 -4.60 39.73 -3.30
CA SER A 706 -3.39 39.66 -4.12
C SER A 706 -3.43 40.65 -5.27
N VAL A 707 -4.57 40.73 -5.96
CA VAL A 707 -4.77 41.70 -7.05
C VAL A 707 -4.71 43.12 -6.52
N ASP A 708 -5.42 43.43 -5.43
CA ASP A 708 -5.44 44.78 -4.86
C ASP A 708 -4.05 45.26 -4.43
N MET A 709 -3.22 44.37 -3.87
CA MET A 709 -1.83 44.70 -3.52
C MET A 709 -0.97 44.93 -4.76
N LEU A 710 -1.11 44.10 -5.80
CA LEU A 710 -0.34 44.23 -7.05
C LEU A 710 -0.70 45.51 -7.82
N LEU A 711 -1.99 45.87 -7.90
CA LEU A 711 -2.44 47.13 -8.53
C LEU A 711 -1.89 48.37 -7.82
N ARG A 712 -1.66 48.28 -6.50
CA ARG A 712 -1.01 49.33 -5.69
C ARG A 712 0.53 49.29 -5.77
N GLY A 713 1.11 48.43 -6.61
CA GLY A 713 2.55 48.28 -6.76
C GLY A 713 3.25 47.58 -5.59
N LYS A 714 2.51 46.90 -4.70
CA LYS A 714 3.05 46.18 -3.53
C LYS A 714 3.12 44.67 -3.81
N SER A 715 3.97 43.97 -3.06
CA SER A 715 4.03 42.50 -3.09
C SER A 715 2.99 41.87 -2.16
N PRO A 716 2.06 41.04 -2.67
CA PRO A 716 1.11 40.34 -1.82
C PRO A 716 1.76 39.27 -0.94
N GLN A 717 1.05 38.86 0.11
CA GLN A 717 1.38 37.66 0.87
C GLN A 717 0.68 36.46 0.23
N VAL A 718 1.43 35.39 0.01
CA VAL A 718 0.96 34.15 -0.61
C VAL A 718 1.26 32.97 0.29
N GLU A 719 0.50 31.88 0.11
CA GLU A 719 0.86 30.60 0.70
C GLU A 719 1.77 29.84 -0.27
N VAL A 720 2.94 29.39 0.21
CA VAL A 720 3.79 28.48 -0.56
C VAL A 720 3.44 27.06 -0.18
N ARG A 721 3.04 26.27 -1.16
CA ARG A 721 2.69 24.86 -0.99
C ARG A 721 3.73 24.05 -1.74
N LYS A 722 4.51 23.25 -1.03
CA LYS A 722 5.58 22.44 -1.60
C LYS A 722 5.62 21.05 -0.99
N ARG A 723 6.21 20.08 -1.69
CA ARG A 723 6.53 18.77 -1.10
C ARG A 723 7.95 18.79 -0.54
N ASP A 724 8.13 18.24 0.66
CA ASP A 724 9.46 17.99 1.23
C ASP A 724 10.12 16.74 0.62
N GLU A 725 11.35 16.44 1.03
CA GLU A 725 12.12 15.27 0.58
C GLU A 725 11.42 13.92 0.89
N LYS A 726 10.44 13.92 1.80
CA LYS A 726 9.60 12.77 2.15
C LYS A 726 8.25 12.79 1.41
N CYS A 727 8.11 13.65 0.41
CA CYS A 727 6.89 13.89 -0.37
C CYS A 727 5.67 14.36 0.44
N LYS A 728 5.86 14.85 1.67
CA LYS A 728 4.77 15.42 2.47
C LYS A 728 4.53 16.87 2.06
N VAL A 729 3.26 17.28 2.01
CA VAL A 729 2.90 18.67 1.74
C VAL A 729 3.26 19.55 2.93
N VAL A 730 4.06 20.58 2.66
CA VAL A 730 4.43 21.65 3.58
C VAL A 730 3.80 22.95 3.08
N VAL A 731 3.05 23.61 3.95
CA VAL A 731 2.36 24.88 3.65
C VAL A 731 2.98 26.01 4.48
N GLU A 732 3.65 26.95 3.81
CA GLU A 732 4.15 28.19 4.40
C GLU A 732 3.06 29.28 4.23
N LYS A 733 2.29 29.57 5.28
CA LYS A 733 1.05 30.38 5.19
C LYS A 733 1.23 31.88 4.91
N SER A 734 2.44 32.42 4.99
CA SER A 734 2.65 33.85 4.73
C SER A 734 4.08 34.07 4.25
N LYS A 735 4.23 34.18 2.94
CA LYS A 735 5.49 34.57 2.30
C LYS A 735 5.24 35.76 1.37
N ALA A 736 6.19 36.70 1.35
CA ALA A 736 6.14 37.77 0.36
C ALA A 736 6.24 37.18 -1.05
N TYR A 737 5.33 37.60 -1.92
CA TYR A 737 5.31 37.18 -3.31
C TYR A 737 6.57 37.66 -4.03
N ASP A 738 7.43 36.69 -4.39
CA ASP A 738 8.65 36.93 -5.13
C ASP A 738 8.39 36.86 -6.64
N LYS A 739 8.78 37.92 -7.34
CA LYS A 739 8.61 38.03 -8.79
C LYS A 739 9.70 37.27 -9.55
N CYS A 740 10.83 36.96 -8.93
CA CYS A 740 12.10 36.66 -9.59
C CYS A 740 12.48 35.17 -9.71
N GLN A 741 11.80 34.23 -9.05
CA GLN A 741 12.14 32.80 -9.21
C GLN A 741 11.53 32.22 -10.49
N PHE A 742 12.41 31.89 -11.44
CA PHE A 742 12.17 31.01 -12.57
C PHE A 742 13.36 30.10 -12.81
#